data_AF-A0A101G8N9-F1
#
_entry.id   AF-A0A101G8N9-F1
#
_cell.length_a   1.000
_cell.length_b   1.000
_cell.length_c   1.000
_cell.angle_alpha   90.00
_cell.angle_beta   90.00
_cell.angle_gamma   90.00
#
_symmetry.space_group_name_H-M   'P 1'
#
loop_
_entity.id
_entity.type
_entity.pdbx_description
1 polymer ?
#
loop_
_entity_poly.entity_id
_entity_poly.type
_entity_poly.pdbx_seq_one_letter_code
_entity_poly.pdbx_strand_id
1 'polypeptide(L)'
;MNNQNNKTIGSTLVIALTVFVLMVLFSLTDIYKGMRYAVTDFKWHFTTEKEAPDTSFLVIAIDDASISYFADRYNITWPWPRQFYGIVLNYLRQAGANTVVFDMHFSEPDQQRIELSAEASDRDFGEAIASFPHVVMGAMLTDSLYRRGTFEGSQPLHFTGSEDLHPAKYSGIRFPIPVLARGLERIGTTHFITDSDGICRRLPLLIRVGQDIYPQLGLAAYLESSGDSILSYDAGKNRLITQKTTIPLSVRGEFPIFWYGPGGESGVYRYDSFHAVFLSAIRAQTGAEPIIPPRDYTNKKIMICASAGGLFDLKPTPFTSTQPYPGGEIHLTIWQNLTEGDVLKSFPDFWIKSLTLLFLLFLAHIILNRKFGVSVLLAFTGAFLFILLSLGLFKFSRMETDLLFPVLGILLTTGSSAMYRTLTEGRAKRQIRSLFSRYLSSDVINLLMENPERVDLEGSEVTGTVLFTDLQGFTTYSEQKSPKDVIRVLNSYFETISSIVLDFGGLLDKYTGDGIMTIFGAPIPRSDHAKAACEVILKFREKKVNDLIPLPSGHILTRIGISSGPMVVGNLGSARRMDYTAVGDTVNLSARLEGVNKSYGTTNIMSEFTWQFVKDDYIFRELDYIRVKGKNQPIRIFTLVGRKGDLSPEELEIESMFAEAMRWYRKRDWRKAMTAFQEILHLNPEDKPSAAFVVRCSLLKKNPDLVDESGVFTFKTK
;
A
#
# COMPACT_ATOMS: atom_id res chain seq x y z
N MET A 1 20.66 -12.90 18.93
CA MET A 1 19.70 -13.53 17.99
C MET A 1 18.32 -13.81 18.62
N ASN A 2 18.19 -14.48 19.78
CA ASN A 2 16.88 -14.80 20.39
C ASN A 2 15.95 -13.58 20.66
N ASN A 3 16.51 -12.42 21.01
CA ASN A 3 15.70 -11.24 21.34
C ASN A 3 15.09 -10.52 20.11
N GLN A 4 15.64 -10.74 18.92
CA GLN A 4 15.10 -10.20 17.67
C GLN A 4 13.94 -11.07 17.14
N ASN A 5 14.08 -12.40 17.20
CA ASN A 5 13.03 -13.33 16.77
C ASN A 5 11.76 -13.23 17.64
N ASN A 6 11.90 -13.04 18.96
CA ASN A 6 10.73 -12.88 19.83
C ASN A 6 9.97 -11.57 19.54
N LYS A 7 10.67 -10.49 19.16
CA LYS A 7 10.04 -9.22 18.79
C LYS A 7 9.29 -9.31 17.45
N THR A 8 9.84 -10.02 16.46
CA THR A 8 9.16 -10.18 15.16
C THR A 8 7.93 -11.07 15.26
N ILE A 9 7.95 -12.14 16.07
CA ILE A 9 6.78 -12.98 16.34
C ILE A 9 5.67 -12.18 17.02
N GLY A 10 5.99 -11.41 18.07
CA GLY A 10 4.99 -10.55 18.74
C GLY A 10 4.38 -9.52 17.79
N SER A 11 5.19 -8.88 16.96
CA SER A 11 4.71 -7.89 15.97
C SER A 11 3.80 -8.51 14.90
N THR A 12 4.14 -9.74 14.45
CA THR A 12 3.35 -10.51 13.49
C THR A 12 1.94 -10.75 14.02
N LEU A 13 1.83 -11.27 15.25
CA LEU A 13 0.56 -11.57 15.90
C LEU A 13 -0.29 -10.32 16.07
N VAL A 14 0.31 -9.23 16.54
CA VAL A 14 -0.41 -7.96 16.75
C VAL A 14 -0.96 -7.42 15.44
N ILE A 15 -0.16 -7.37 14.36
CA ILE A 15 -0.62 -6.82 13.07
C ILE A 15 -1.75 -7.68 12.49
N ALA A 16 -1.54 -8.99 12.36
CA ALA A 16 -2.52 -9.87 11.72
C ALA A 16 -3.84 -9.93 12.53
N LEU A 17 -3.77 -10.01 13.85
CA LEU A 17 -4.96 -10.06 14.71
C LEU A 17 -5.71 -8.72 14.70
N THR A 18 -4.99 -7.60 14.73
CA THR A 18 -5.62 -6.26 14.66
C THR A 18 -6.35 -6.08 13.33
N VAL A 19 -5.70 -6.40 12.20
CA VAL A 19 -6.34 -6.34 10.87
C VAL A 19 -7.55 -7.28 10.82
N PHE A 20 -7.42 -8.50 11.32
CA PHE A 20 -8.52 -9.46 11.34
C PHE A 20 -9.73 -8.96 12.16
N VAL A 21 -9.50 -8.46 13.37
CA VAL A 21 -10.57 -7.91 14.23
C VAL A 21 -11.24 -6.71 13.57
N LEU A 22 -10.47 -5.79 13.00
CA LEU A 22 -11.01 -4.65 12.26
C LEU A 22 -11.83 -5.11 11.03
N MET A 23 -11.37 -6.13 10.32
CA MET A 23 -12.11 -6.73 9.20
C MET A 23 -13.40 -7.40 9.65
N VAL A 24 -13.39 -8.11 10.79
CA VAL A 24 -14.62 -8.69 11.37
C VAL A 24 -15.60 -7.60 11.74
N LEU A 25 -15.17 -6.53 12.41
CA LEU A 25 -16.03 -5.38 12.73
C LEU A 25 -16.57 -4.70 11.47
N PHE A 26 -15.71 -4.49 10.46
CA PHE A 26 -16.13 -3.92 9.19
C PHE A 26 -17.16 -4.80 8.47
N SER A 27 -17.02 -6.13 8.56
CA SER A 27 -17.96 -7.08 7.94
C SER A 27 -19.39 -7.03 8.51
N LEU A 28 -19.58 -6.42 9.68
CA LEU A 28 -20.89 -6.22 10.29
C LEU A 28 -21.62 -4.98 9.76
N THR A 29 -20.92 -4.08 9.04
CA THR A 29 -21.48 -2.83 8.53
C THR A 29 -22.28 -3.04 7.24
N ASP A 30 -23.27 -2.18 6.98
CA ASP A 30 -24.05 -2.23 5.74
C ASP A 30 -23.23 -1.81 4.52
N ILE A 31 -22.17 -1.01 4.71
CA ILE A 31 -21.20 -0.67 3.66
C ILE A 31 -20.53 -1.94 3.13
N TYR A 32 -20.06 -2.80 4.03
CA TYR A 32 -19.44 -4.06 3.64
C TYR A 32 -20.43 -4.99 2.92
N LYS A 33 -21.67 -5.08 3.40
CA LYS A 33 -22.72 -5.87 2.73
C LYS A 33 -22.97 -5.38 1.30
N GLY A 34 -23.08 -4.06 1.10
CA GLY A 34 -23.23 -3.48 -0.23
C GLY A 34 -22.05 -3.80 -1.16
N MET A 35 -20.82 -3.71 -0.67
CA MET A 35 -19.63 -4.10 -1.44
C MET A 35 -19.61 -5.60 -1.75
N ARG A 36 -20.03 -6.46 -0.80
CA ARG A 36 -20.13 -7.91 -1.00
C ARG A 36 -21.17 -8.23 -2.07
N TYR A 37 -22.33 -7.57 -2.07
CA TYR A 37 -23.34 -7.73 -3.12
C TYR A 37 -22.83 -7.35 -4.50
N ALA A 38 -22.12 -6.23 -4.63
CA ALA A 38 -21.50 -5.85 -5.90
C ALA A 38 -20.48 -6.90 -6.40
N VAL A 39 -19.71 -7.50 -5.50
CA VAL A 39 -18.78 -8.59 -5.84
C VAL A 39 -19.55 -9.85 -6.26
N THR A 40 -20.66 -10.18 -5.61
CA THR A 40 -21.52 -11.31 -6.00
C THR A 40 -22.15 -11.09 -7.38
N ASP A 41 -22.60 -9.87 -7.69
CA ASP A 41 -23.10 -9.53 -9.02
C ASP A 41 -22.01 -9.64 -10.09
N PHE A 42 -20.79 -9.21 -9.77
CA PHE A 42 -19.64 -9.39 -10.66
C PHE A 42 -19.38 -10.88 -10.96
N LYS A 43 -19.54 -11.76 -9.96
CA LYS A 43 -19.41 -13.21 -10.17
C LYS A 43 -20.45 -13.71 -11.18
N TRP A 44 -21.72 -13.32 -11.03
CA TRP A 44 -22.78 -13.67 -11.98
C TRP A 44 -22.42 -13.29 -13.43
N HIS A 45 -21.95 -12.07 -13.68
CA HIS A 45 -21.56 -11.64 -15.02
C HIS A 45 -20.38 -12.44 -15.61
N PHE A 46 -19.46 -12.91 -14.77
CA PHE A 46 -18.25 -13.59 -15.22
C PHE A 46 -18.45 -15.11 -15.37
N THR A 47 -19.29 -15.71 -14.54
CA THR A 47 -19.43 -17.17 -14.47
C THR A 47 -20.63 -17.71 -15.22
N THR A 48 -21.65 -16.89 -15.44
CA THR A 48 -22.87 -17.36 -16.10
C THR A 48 -22.65 -17.44 -17.60
N GLU A 49 -22.61 -18.66 -18.11
CA GLU A 49 -22.76 -18.92 -19.54
C GLU A 49 -24.24 -18.80 -19.91
N LYS A 50 -24.56 -18.41 -21.16
CA LYS A 50 -25.93 -18.50 -21.68
C LYS A 50 -26.32 -19.97 -21.89
N GLU A 51 -26.17 -20.81 -20.88
CA GLU A 51 -26.68 -22.17 -20.92
C GLU A 51 -28.20 -22.06 -20.70
N ALA A 52 -28.93 -22.30 -21.79
CA ALA A 52 -30.39 -22.38 -21.73
C ALA A 52 -30.74 -23.49 -20.73
N PRO A 53 -31.40 -23.16 -19.61
CA PRO A 53 -31.90 -24.16 -18.68
C PRO A 53 -32.97 -24.97 -19.42
N ASP A 54 -33.48 -26.04 -18.80
CA ASP A 54 -34.45 -26.96 -19.42
C ASP A 54 -35.41 -26.24 -20.38
N THR A 55 -35.28 -26.56 -21.68
CA THR A 55 -36.04 -25.92 -22.76
C THR A 55 -37.54 -26.17 -22.67
N SER A 56 -38.00 -26.98 -21.70
CA SER A 56 -39.41 -27.11 -21.37
C SER A 56 -40.03 -25.82 -20.85
N PHE A 57 -39.23 -24.88 -20.32
CA PHE A 57 -39.68 -23.57 -19.86
C PHE A 57 -39.56 -22.50 -20.94
N LEU A 58 -40.63 -21.72 -21.15
CA LEU A 58 -40.62 -20.61 -22.12
C LEU A 58 -41.54 -19.46 -21.70
N VAL A 59 -41.33 -18.31 -22.35
CA VAL A 59 -42.15 -17.11 -22.18
C VAL A 59 -43.00 -16.88 -23.43
N ILE A 60 -44.29 -16.66 -23.25
CA ILE A 60 -45.13 -16.00 -24.26
C ILE A 60 -45.26 -14.54 -23.87
N ALA A 61 -44.62 -13.69 -24.64
CA ALA A 61 -44.40 -12.30 -24.29
C ALA A 61 -45.50 -11.36 -24.80
N ILE A 62 -45.99 -10.51 -23.90
CA ILE A 62 -46.78 -9.33 -24.24
C ILE A 62 -45.76 -8.23 -24.55
N ASP A 63 -45.25 -8.29 -25.78
CA ASP A 63 -44.19 -7.45 -26.32
C ASP A 63 -44.75 -6.26 -27.14
N ASP A 64 -43.87 -5.33 -27.49
CA ASP A 64 -44.23 -4.16 -28.29
C ASP A 64 -44.78 -4.55 -29.67
N ALA A 65 -44.31 -5.68 -30.23
CA ALA A 65 -44.82 -6.23 -31.49
C ALA A 65 -46.29 -6.66 -31.37
N SER A 66 -46.67 -7.32 -30.27
CA SER A 66 -48.05 -7.75 -30.04
C SER A 66 -48.97 -6.56 -29.78
N ILE A 67 -48.52 -5.57 -29.00
CA ILE A 67 -49.29 -4.34 -28.73
C ILE A 67 -49.56 -3.60 -30.05
N SER A 68 -48.52 -3.39 -30.84
CA SER A 68 -48.62 -2.69 -32.14
C SER A 68 -49.49 -3.47 -33.12
N TYR A 69 -49.34 -4.80 -33.18
CA TYR A 69 -50.11 -5.65 -34.07
C TYR A 69 -51.63 -5.54 -33.83
N PHE A 70 -52.08 -5.65 -32.58
CA PHE A 70 -53.52 -5.56 -32.28
C PHE A 70 -54.07 -4.15 -32.44
N ALA A 71 -53.28 -3.13 -32.10
CA ALA A 71 -53.66 -1.73 -32.32
C ALA A 71 -53.82 -1.43 -33.82
N ASP A 72 -52.83 -1.77 -34.63
CA ASP A 72 -52.80 -1.41 -36.06
C ASP A 72 -53.77 -2.24 -36.89
N ARG A 73 -53.89 -3.55 -36.59
CA ARG A 73 -54.67 -4.48 -37.42
C ARG A 73 -56.14 -4.58 -37.01
N TYR A 74 -56.43 -4.46 -35.73
CA TYR A 74 -57.77 -4.68 -35.17
C TYR A 74 -58.32 -3.46 -34.42
N ASN A 75 -57.56 -2.37 -34.30
CA ASN A 75 -57.95 -1.19 -33.51
C ASN A 75 -58.27 -1.55 -32.04
N ILE A 76 -57.55 -2.53 -31.49
CA ILE A 76 -57.70 -3.01 -30.12
C ILE A 76 -56.46 -2.60 -29.32
N THR A 77 -56.64 -1.69 -28.37
CA THR A 77 -55.58 -1.26 -27.45
C THR A 77 -55.44 -2.20 -26.26
N TRP A 78 -54.27 -2.19 -25.62
CA TRP A 78 -54.06 -2.85 -24.33
C TRP A 78 -54.91 -2.21 -23.23
N PRO A 79 -55.49 -2.97 -22.27
CA PRO A 79 -55.50 -4.43 -22.17
C PRO A 79 -56.44 -5.11 -23.17
N TRP A 80 -56.03 -6.29 -23.67
CA TRP A 80 -56.79 -7.04 -24.69
C TRP A 80 -58.01 -7.75 -24.10
N PRO A 81 -59.03 -8.06 -24.94
CA PRO A 81 -60.19 -8.83 -24.49
C PRO A 81 -59.79 -10.19 -23.93
N ARG A 82 -60.47 -10.63 -22.87
CA ARG A 82 -60.15 -11.91 -22.21
C ARG A 82 -60.28 -13.13 -23.11
N GLN A 83 -61.18 -13.06 -24.09
CA GLN A 83 -61.32 -14.07 -25.13
C GLN A 83 -60.00 -14.36 -25.88
N PHE A 84 -59.10 -13.37 -26.02
CA PHE A 84 -57.80 -13.58 -26.70
C PHE A 84 -56.93 -14.56 -25.92
N TYR A 85 -56.88 -14.43 -24.59
CA TYR A 85 -56.16 -15.38 -23.73
C TYR A 85 -56.85 -16.74 -23.75
N GLY A 86 -58.18 -16.80 -23.81
CA GLY A 86 -58.92 -18.06 -23.96
C GLY A 86 -58.61 -18.81 -25.26
N ILE A 87 -58.49 -18.09 -26.39
CA ILE A 87 -58.08 -18.66 -27.69
C ILE A 87 -56.67 -19.23 -27.62
N VAL A 88 -55.72 -18.46 -27.06
CA VAL A 88 -54.33 -18.92 -26.88
C VAL A 88 -54.28 -20.13 -25.95
N LEU A 89 -54.98 -20.10 -24.81
CA LEU A 89 -54.99 -21.18 -23.83
C LEU A 89 -55.55 -22.48 -24.42
N ASN A 90 -56.62 -22.41 -25.22
CA ASN A 90 -57.17 -23.56 -25.92
C ASN A 90 -56.19 -24.16 -26.95
N TYR A 91 -55.46 -23.31 -27.68
CA TYR A 91 -54.42 -23.75 -28.60
C TYR A 91 -53.28 -24.48 -27.87
N LEU A 92 -52.80 -23.90 -26.77
CA LEU A 92 -51.76 -24.51 -25.92
C LEU A 92 -52.23 -25.85 -25.32
N ARG A 93 -53.52 -25.95 -24.95
CA ARG A 93 -54.11 -27.19 -24.46
C ARG A 93 -54.11 -28.28 -25.52
N GLN A 94 -54.55 -27.95 -26.74
CA GLN A 94 -54.56 -28.87 -27.87
C GLN A 94 -53.16 -29.30 -28.27
N ALA A 95 -52.18 -28.40 -28.12
CA ALA A 95 -50.77 -28.67 -28.34
C ALA A 95 -50.13 -29.56 -27.26
N GLY A 96 -50.80 -29.78 -26.13
CA GLY A 96 -50.32 -30.60 -25.02
C GLY A 96 -49.36 -29.87 -24.09
N ALA A 97 -49.48 -28.55 -23.94
CA ALA A 97 -48.73 -27.79 -22.92
C ALA A 97 -49.05 -28.30 -21.51
N ASN A 98 -48.04 -28.35 -20.65
CA ASN A 98 -48.15 -28.91 -19.31
C ASN A 98 -48.82 -27.93 -18.34
N THR A 99 -48.30 -26.69 -18.25
CA THR A 99 -48.76 -25.68 -17.30
C THR A 99 -48.65 -24.30 -17.92
N VAL A 100 -49.66 -23.45 -17.68
CA VAL A 100 -49.66 -22.03 -18.09
C VAL A 100 -49.80 -21.13 -16.87
N VAL A 101 -48.90 -20.17 -16.75
CA VAL A 101 -48.85 -19.19 -15.66
C VAL A 101 -49.06 -17.81 -16.23
N PHE A 102 -49.98 -17.04 -15.63
CA PHE A 102 -50.25 -15.66 -16.01
C PHE A 102 -49.69 -14.69 -14.97
N ASP A 103 -48.69 -13.90 -15.37
CA ASP A 103 -48.20 -12.77 -14.58
C ASP A 103 -49.00 -11.50 -14.91
N MET A 104 -50.31 -11.57 -14.66
CA MET A 104 -51.28 -10.50 -14.89
C MET A 104 -52.40 -10.59 -13.86
N HIS A 105 -53.02 -9.45 -13.56
CA HIS A 105 -54.09 -9.38 -12.54
C HIS A 105 -55.46 -9.27 -13.19
N PHE A 106 -56.27 -10.33 -13.10
CA PHE A 106 -57.63 -10.36 -13.63
C PHE A 106 -58.69 -10.05 -12.54
N SER A 107 -58.42 -9.05 -11.70
CA SER A 107 -59.22 -8.75 -10.49
C SER A 107 -60.50 -7.92 -10.73
N GLU A 108 -60.70 -7.41 -11.95
CA GLU A 108 -61.85 -6.60 -12.34
C GLU A 108 -62.45 -7.14 -13.65
N PRO A 109 -63.79 -7.12 -13.86
CA PRO A 109 -64.41 -7.60 -15.10
C PRO A 109 -63.79 -7.01 -16.36
N ASP A 110 -63.85 -7.75 -17.48
CA ASP A 110 -63.38 -7.21 -18.78
C ASP A 110 -64.15 -5.94 -19.18
N GLN A 111 -63.59 -5.18 -20.11
CA GLN A 111 -64.18 -3.95 -20.62
C GLN A 111 -65.26 -4.26 -21.66
N GLN A 112 -66.38 -3.55 -21.58
CA GLN A 112 -67.43 -3.62 -22.60
C GLN A 112 -66.92 -3.05 -23.93
N ARG A 113 -67.02 -3.83 -25.00
CA ARG A 113 -66.64 -3.42 -26.38
C ARG A 113 -67.85 -3.53 -27.31
N ILE A 114 -67.80 -2.84 -28.45
CA ILE A 114 -68.96 -2.73 -29.38
C ILE A 114 -69.42 -4.10 -29.87
N GLU A 115 -68.48 -4.99 -30.19
CA GLU A 115 -68.76 -6.30 -30.79
C GLU A 115 -68.57 -7.48 -29.81
N LEU A 116 -68.20 -7.20 -28.55
CA LEU A 116 -67.89 -8.23 -27.56
C LEU A 116 -68.35 -7.78 -26.17
N SER A 117 -69.28 -8.55 -25.59
CA SER A 117 -69.71 -8.38 -24.20
C SER A 117 -68.58 -8.73 -23.24
N ALA A 118 -68.35 -7.88 -22.23
CA ALA A 118 -67.39 -8.14 -21.16
C ALA A 118 -67.65 -9.48 -20.46
N GLU A 119 -68.92 -9.77 -20.15
CA GLU A 119 -69.32 -10.99 -19.45
C GLU A 119 -69.14 -12.25 -20.31
N ALA A 120 -69.30 -12.13 -21.64
CA ALA A 120 -69.05 -13.22 -22.56
C ALA A 120 -67.54 -13.49 -22.68
N SER A 121 -66.73 -12.44 -22.83
CA SER A 121 -65.28 -12.51 -22.86
C SER A 121 -64.69 -13.15 -21.59
N ASP A 122 -65.22 -12.77 -20.43
CA ASP A 122 -64.86 -13.34 -19.12
C ASP A 122 -65.22 -14.82 -18.99
N ARG A 123 -66.39 -15.20 -19.51
CA ARG A 123 -66.89 -16.58 -19.49
C ARG A 123 -66.06 -17.48 -20.39
N ASP A 124 -65.80 -17.06 -21.63
CA ASP A 124 -65.00 -17.81 -22.60
C ASP A 124 -63.60 -18.10 -22.05
N PHE A 125 -62.98 -17.12 -21.38
CA PHE A 125 -61.69 -17.33 -20.74
C PHE A 125 -61.80 -18.26 -19.52
N GLY A 126 -62.83 -18.10 -18.68
CA GLY A 126 -63.12 -18.99 -17.56
C GLY A 126 -63.28 -20.46 -17.96
N GLU A 127 -64.00 -20.72 -19.07
CA GLU A 127 -64.18 -22.07 -19.63
C GLU A 127 -62.87 -22.65 -20.17
N ALA A 128 -62.04 -21.82 -20.82
CA ALA A 128 -60.72 -22.22 -21.28
C ALA A 128 -59.80 -22.60 -20.12
N ILE A 129 -59.85 -21.85 -19.00
CA ILE A 129 -59.09 -22.14 -17.77
C ILE A 129 -59.54 -23.46 -17.17
N ALA A 130 -60.85 -23.63 -16.95
CA ALA A 130 -61.41 -24.85 -16.36
C ALA A 130 -61.15 -26.11 -17.20
N SER A 131 -60.91 -25.95 -18.50
CA SER A 131 -60.59 -27.06 -19.41
C SER A 131 -59.09 -27.37 -19.49
N PHE A 132 -58.22 -26.48 -19.01
CA PHE A 132 -56.77 -26.64 -19.09
C PHE A 132 -56.25 -27.36 -17.83
N PRO A 133 -55.30 -28.32 -17.95
CA PRO A 133 -54.87 -29.14 -16.82
C PRO A 133 -54.34 -28.35 -15.61
N HIS A 134 -53.43 -27.41 -15.86
CA HIS A 134 -52.74 -26.65 -14.82
C HIS A 134 -52.63 -25.18 -15.23
N VAL A 135 -53.37 -24.32 -14.54
CA VAL A 135 -53.33 -22.87 -14.74
C VAL A 135 -53.10 -22.17 -13.41
N VAL A 136 -52.14 -21.25 -13.38
CA VAL A 136 -51.86 -20.41 -12.22
C VAL A 136 -51.96 -18.94 -12.62
N MET A 137 -52.60 -18.13 -11.79
CA MET A 137 -52.73 -16.69 -12.01
C MET A 137 -52.10 -15.86 -10.89
N GLY A 138 -51.65 -14.67 -11.28
CA GLY A 138 -51.23 -13.62 -10.39
C GLY A 138 -52.37 -13.00 -9.57
N ALA A 139 -52.16 -12.90 -8.26
CA ALA A 139 -52.94 -12.05 -7.37
C ALA A 139 -52.13 -10.81 -6.94
N MET A 140 -52.86 -9.73 -6.69
CA MET A 140 -52.30 -8.44 -6.27
C MET A 140 -52.42 -8.29 -4.75
N LEU A 141 -51.34 -7.87 -4.08
CA LEU A 141 -51.38 -7.53 -2.66
C LEU A 141 -51.80 -6.07 -2.45
N THR A 142 -52.45 -5.77 -1.33
CA THR A 142 -52.90 -4.41 -1.00
C THR A 142 -52.65 -4.06 0.46
N ASP A 143 -52.23 -2.83 0.72
CA ASP A 143 -52.07 -2.28 2.08
C ASP A 143 -53.35 -1.68 2.64
N SER A 144 -54.39 -1.52 1.82
CA SER A 144 -55.71 -1.09 2.28
C SER A 144 -56.48 -2.27 2.88
N LEU A 145 -57.19 -2.06 3.99
CA LEU A 145 -58.20 -2.99 4.54
C LEU A 145 -59.39 -3.25 3.59
N TYR A 146 -59.37 -2.68 2.38
CA TYR A 146 -60.38 -2.85 1.36
C TYR A 146 -60.33 -4.27 0.76
N ARG A 147 -60.89 -5.24 1.50
CA ARG A 147 -61.24 -6.57 0.98
C ARG A 147 -62.37 -6.42 -0.04
N ARG A 148 -62.05 -6.36 -1.34
CA ARG A 148 -63.01 -6.74 -2.38
C ARG A 148 -62.78 -8.20 -2.72
N GLY A 149 -63.77 -9.05 -2.42
CA GLY A 149 -63.78 -10.46 -2.75
C GLY A 149 -63.27 -11.36 -1.63
N THR A 150 -64.17 -12.09 -0.98
CA THR A 150 -63.85 -13.39 -0.38
C THR A 150 -63.78 -14.37 -1.53
N PHE A 151 -62.60 -14.84 -1.88
CA PHE A 151 -62.46 -15.97 -2.78
C PHE A 151 -62.40 -17.25 -1.93
N GLU A 152 -63.44 -18.08 -2.01
CA GLU A 152 -63.52 -19.35 -1.28
C GLU A 152 -62.61 -20.44 -1.87
N GLY A 153 -62.07 -20.26 -3.08
CA GLY A 153 -61.35 -21.30 -3.82
C GLY A 153 -59.83 -21.35 -3.65
N SER A 154 -59.16 -20.27 -3.21
CA SER A 154 -57.71 -20.31 -2.96
C SER A 154 -57.48 -20.64 -1.50
N GLN A 155 -57.20 -21.90 -1.20
CA GLN A 155 -56.90 -22.28 0.17
C GLN A 155 -55.57 -21.66 0.57
N PRO A 156 -55.52 -20.90 1.66
CA PRO A 156 -54.24 -20.50 2.23
C PRO A 156 -53.43 -21.74 2.59
N LEU A 157 -52.11 -21.61 2.50
CA LEU A 157 -51.20 -22.70 2.80
C LEU A 157 -51.19 -22.95 4.31
N HIS A 158 -51.55 -24.18 4.69
CA HIS A 158 -51.49 -24.65 6.07
C HIS A 158 -50.45 -25.76 6.18
N PHE A 159 -49.43 -25.54 7.00
CA PHE A 159 -48.36 -26.51 7.25
C PHE A 159 -47.72 -26.26 8.63
N THR A 160 -47.04 -27.29 9.16
CA THR A 160 -46.43 -27.27 10.50
C THR A 160 -45.22 -26.32 10.53
N GLY A 161 -45.07 -25.52 11.59
CA GLY A 161 -43.96 -24.55 11.71
C GLY A 161 -44.18 -23.25 10.91
N SER A 162 -45.39 -23.02 10.41
CA SER A 162 -45.75 -21.78 9.69
C SER A 162 -45.80 -20.55 10.60
N GLU A 163 -45.91 -20.75 11.90
CA GLU A 163 -45.83 -19.77 12.98
C GLU A 163 -44.41 -19.20 13.18
N ASP A 164 -43.39 -20.02 12.94
CA ASP A 164 -41.98 -19.61 13.02
C ASP A 164 -41.57 -18.74 11.81
N LEU A 165 -42.38 -18.71 10.75
CA LEU A 165 -42.16 -17.87 9.59
C LEU A 165 -42.65 -16.43 9.82
N HIS A 166 -41.78 -15.48 9.51
CA HIS A 166 -42.02 -14.04 9.58
C HIS A 166 -41.90 -13.38 8.19
N PRO A 167 -42.69 -13.82 7.19
CA PRO A 167 -42.64 -13.24 5.85
C PRO A 167 -43.22 -11.82 5.83
N ALA A 168 -43.05 -11.15 4.68
CA ALA A 168 -43.70 -9.88 4.40
C ALA A 168 -45.21 -9.96 4.66
N LYS A 169 -45.74 -8.94 5.33
CA LYS A 169 -47.13 -8.89 5.82
C LYS A 169 -47.92 -7.85 5.05
N TYR A 170 -49.12 -8.23 4.61
CA TYR A 170 -50.05 -7.36 3.89
C TYR A 170 -51.45 -7.42 4.49
N SER A 171 -52.22 -6.34 4.33
CA SER A 171 -53.59 -6.24 4.88
C SER A 171 -54.65 -6.91 4.00
N GLY A 172 -54.41 -7.03 2.70
CA GLY A 172 -55.35 -7.62 1.76
C GLY A 172 -54.69 -8.21 0.52
N ILE A 173 -55.49 -8.99 -0.21
CA ILE A 173 -55.14 -9.63 -1.48
C ILE A 173 -56.36 -9.50 -2.40
N ARG A 174 -56.13 -9.16 -3.67
CA ARG A 174 -57.14 -9.13 -4.73
C ARG A 174 -56.95 -10.34 -5.62
N PHE A 175 -57.95 -11.21 -5.60
CA PHE A 175 -58.00 -12.40 -6.43
C PHE A 175 -58.53 -12.09 -7.83
N PRO A 176 -58.28 -12.97 -8.82
CA PRO A 176 -59.00 -12.94 -10.09
C PRO A 176 -60.52 -13.00 -9.84
N ILE A 177 -61.30 -12.45 -10.77
CA ILE A 177 -62.76 -12.46 -10.61
C ILE A 177 -63.33 -13.89 -10.52
N PRO A 178 -64.47 -14.10 -9.84
CA PRO A 178 -64.96 -15.44 -9.51
C PRO A 178 -65.14 -16.39 -10.70
N VAL A 179 -65.53 -15.88 -11.88
CA VAL A 179 -65.72 -16.72 -13.08
C VAL A 179 -64.41 -17.36 -13.56
N LEU A 180 -63.28 -16.66 -13.43
CA LEU A 180 -61.96 -17.21 -13.77
C LEU A 180 -61.42 -18.08 -12.64
N ALA A 181 -61.58 -17.60 -11.41
CA ALA A 181 -60.94 -18.20 -10.26
C ALA A 181 -61.51 -19.59 -9.91
N ARG A 182 -62.77 -19.88 -10.27
CA ARG A 182 -63.37 -21.23 -10.12
C ARG A 182 -62.63 -22.35 -10.88
N GLY A 183 -61.89 -22.02 -11.95
CA GLY A 183 -61.11 -22.99 -12.70
C GLY A 183 -59.66 -23.13 -12.23
N LEU A 184 -59.26 -22.43 -11.15
CA LEU A 184 -57.90 -22.43 -10.64
C LEU A 184 -57.81 -23.27 -9.36
N GLU A 185 -56.85 -24.19 -9.30
CA GLU A 185 -56.49 -24.88 -8.06
C GLU A 185 -55.57 -24.03 -7.18
N ARG A 186 -54.72 -23.20 -7.80
CA ARG A 186 -53.74 -22.35 -7.12
C ARG A 186 -53.66 -20.96 -7.71
N ILE A 187 -53.39 -20.00 -6.83
CA ILE A 187 -53.14 -18.60 -7.15
C ILE A 187 -51.83 -18.21 -6.48
N GLY A 188 -51.02 -17.42 -7.18
CA GLY A 188 -49.74 -16.96 -6.67
C GLY A 188 -49.66 -15.44 -6.62
N THR A 189 -48.94 -14.92 -5.64
CA THR A 189 -48.73 -13.48 -5.48
C THR A 189 -47.58 -12.98 -6.37
N THR A 190 -47.78 -11.84 -7.03
CA THR A 190 -46.81 -11.22 -7.95
C THR A 190 -45.90 -10.21 -7.26
N HIS A 191 -45.76 -10.34 -5.94
CA HIS A 191 -45.06 -9.35 -5.15
C HIS A 191 -43.55 -9.39 -5.39
N PHE A 192 -42.97 -8.20 -5.50
CA PHE A 192 -41.56 -8.00 -5.77
C PHE A 192 -40.93 -7.17 -4.65
N ILE A 193 -39.84 -7.69 -4.08
CA ILE A 193 -38.97 -6.95 -3.15
C ILE A 193 -37.54 -6.93 -3.68
N THR A 194 -36.80 -5.90 -3.31
CA THR A 194 -35.39 -5.75 -3.61
C THR A 194 -34.56 -5.87 -2.34
N ASP A 195 -33.27 -6.20 -2.49
CA ASP A 195 -32.29 -6.02 -1.43
C ASP A 195 -32.13 -4.51 -1.08
N SER A 196 -31.35 -4.23 -0.04
CA SER A 196 -31.11 -2.86 0.45
C SER A 196 -30.47 -1.92 -0.57
N ASP A 197 -29.85 -2.46 -1.62
CA ASP A 197 -29.24 -1.71 -2.72
C ASP A 197 -30.17 -1.56 -3.94
N GLY A 198 -31.41 -2.06 -3.86
CA GLY A 198 -32.39 -1.96 -4.93
C GLY A 198 -32.29 -3.07 -5.99
N ILE A 199 -31.39 -4.05 -5.84
CA ILE A 199 -31.28 -5.19 -6.77
C ILE A 199 -32.00 -6.41 -6.19
N CYS A 200 -32.70 -7.19 -7.02
CA CYS A 200 -33.32 -8.43 -6.60
C CYS A 200 -32.35 -9.60 -6.72
N ARG A 201 -31.90 -10.16 -5.58
CA ARG A 201 -31.15 -11.44 -5.54
C ARG A 201 -31.91 -12.53 -4.81
N ARG A 202 -32.92 -12.14 -4.04
CA ARG A 202 -33.79 -13.01 -3.25
C ARG A 202 -35.23 -12.53 -3.36
N LEU A 203 -36.19 -13.45 -3.25
CA LEU A 203 -37.61 -13.13 -3.29
C LEU A 203 -38.39 -13.95 -2.24
N PRO A 204 -39.41 -13.38 -1.57
CA PRO A 204 -40.22 -14.13 -0.62
C PRO A 204 -41.07 -15.16 -1.37
N LEU A 205 -40.92 -16.45 -1.08
CA LEU A 205 -41.79 -17.49 -1.64
C LEU A 205 -43.13 -17.60 -0.94
N LEU A 206 -43.21 -17.11 0.30
CA LEU A 206 -44.40 -17.14 1.14
C LEU A 206 -44.68 -15.73 1.62
N ILE A 207 -45.95 -15.34 1.61
CA ILE A 207 -46.40 -14.00 2.01
C ILE A 207 -47.57 -14.16 2.97
N ARG A 208 -47.59 -13.35 4.03
CA ARG A 208 -48.66 -13.38 5.03
C ARG A 208 -49.69 -12.29 4.75
N VAL A 209 -50.95 -12.68 4.57
CA VAL A 209 -52.08 -11.76 4.42
C VAL A 209 -53.05 -12.00 5.56
N GLY A 210 -53.13 -11.08 6.52
CA GLY A 210 -53.81 -11.34 7.78
C GLY A 210 -53.14 -12.48 8.56
N GLN A 211 -53.86 -13.58 8.81
CA GLN A 211 -53.32 -14.80 9.44
C GLN A 211 -52.85 -15.84 8.43
N ASP A 212 -53.28 -15.68 7.18
CA ASP A 212 -53.14 -16.67 6.12
C ASP A 212 -51.83 -16.52 5.37
N ILE A 213 -51.30 -17.63 4.85
CA ILE A 213 -50.07 -17.64 4.05
C ILE A 213 -50.41 -18.00 2.61
N TYR A 214 -49.89 -17.20 1.68
CA TYR A 214 -50.05 -17.42 0.24
C TYR A 214 -48.69 -17.62 -0.43
N PRO A 215 -48.61 -18.48 -1.45
CA PRO A 215 -47.40 -18.65 -2.23
C PRO A 215 -47.16 -17.45 -3.14
N GLN A 216 -45.89 -17.21 -3.44
CA GLN A 216 -45.45 -16.39 -4.57
C GLN A 216 -45.75 -17.13 -5.88
N LEU A 217 -45.98 -16.41 -6.98
CA LEU A 217 -46.31 -16.96 -8.31
C LEU A 217 -45.41 -18.11 -8.77
N GLY A 218 -44.08 -18.00 -8.62
CA GLY A 218 -43.15 -19.07 -8.99
C GLY A 218 -43.30 -20.32 -8.13
N LEU A 219 -43.54 -20.17 -6.82
CA LEU A 219 -43.83 -21.30 -5.92
C LEU A 219 -45.19 -21.92 -6.24
N ALA A 220 -46.21 -21.11 -6.52
CA ALA A 220 -47.54 -21.59 -6.89
C ALA A 220 -47.48 -22.42 -8.18
N ALA A 221 -46.74 -21.94 -9.20
CA ALA A 221 -46.49 -22.66 -10.44
C ALA A 221 -45.75 -23.98 -10.22
N TYR A 222 -44.75 -24.01 -9.34
CA TYR A 222 -44.05 -25.23 -8.96
C TYR A 222 -45.00 -26.25 -8.31
N LEU A 223 -45.73 -25.84 -7.27
CA LEU A 223 -46.63 -26.74 -6.53
C LEU A 223 -47.75 -27.28 -7.43
N GLU A 224 -48.28 -26.45 -8.34
CA GLU A 224 -49.28 -26.84 -9.32
C GLU A 224 -48.72 -27.86 -10.32
N SER A 225 -47.69 -27.48 -11.07
CA SER A 225 -47.15 -28.30 -12.17
C SER A 225 -46.50 -29.61 -11.72
N SER A 226 -45.97 -29.64 -10.49
CA SER A 226 -45.35 -30.84 -9.93
C SER A 226 -46.32 -31.68 -9.11
N GLY A 227 -47.48 -31.15 -8.68
CA GLY A 227 -48.34 -31.79 -7.69
C GLY A 227 -47.66 -31.97 -6.32
N ASP A 228 -46.66 -31.14 -6.00
CA ASP A 228 -46.00 -31.14 -4.70
C ASP A 228 -46.84 -30.38 -3.65
N SER A 229 -46.59 -30.63 -2.37
CA SER A 229 -47.23 -29.92 -1.27
C SER A 229 -46.28 -29.70 -0.11
N ILE A 230 -46.48 -28.57 0.58
CA ILE A 230 -45.65 -28.17 1.71
C ILE A 230 -46.08 -28.97 2.93
N LEU A 231 -45.11 -29.56 3.62
CA LEU A 231 -45.34 -30.35 4.83
C LEU A 231 -45.01 -29.56 6.09
N SER A 232 -43.83 -28.93 6.12
CA SER A 232 -43.37 -28.20 7.30
C SER A 232 -42.27 -27.18 7.00
N TYR A 233 -42.00 -26.32 7.96
CA TYR A 233 -40.84 -25.43 7.98
C TYR A 233 -39.90 -25.76 9.15
N ASP A 234 -38.60 -25.89 8.87
CA ASP A 234 -37.54 -26.07 9.88
C ASP A 234 -36.78 -24.74 10.04
N ALA A 235 -37.16 -23.97 11.07
CA ALA A 235 -36.54 -22.68 11.40
C ALA A 235 -35.06 -22.82 11.81
N GLY A 236 -34.68 -23.96 12.43
CA GLY A 236 -33.30 -24.21 12.84
C GLY A 236 -32.34 -24.41 11.67
N LYS A 237 -32.86 -24.91 10.53
CA LYS A 237 -32.08 -25.13 9.30
C LYS A 237 -32.38 -24.14 8.18
N ASN A 238 -33.33 -23.22 8.36
CA ASN A 238 -33.82 -22.30 7.33
C ASN A 238 -34.26 -23.05 6.06
N ARG A 239 -35.18 -24.02 6.21
CA ARG A 239 -35.63 -24.87 5.11
C ARG A 239 -37.13 -25.11 5.15
N LEU A 240 -37.78 -25.00 3.99
CA LEU A 240 -39.14 -25.43 3.74
C LEU A 240 -39.10 -26.87 3.21
N ILE A 241 -39.81 -27.77 3.89
CA ILE A 241 -39.87 -29.20 3.57
C ILE A 241 -41.18 -29.45 2.81
N THR A 242 -41.07 -30.00 1.61
CA THR A 242 -42.21 -30.43 0.80
C THR A 242 -42.26 -31.95 0.72
N GLN A 243 -43.27 -32.51 0.05
CA GLN A 243 -43.35 -33.96 -0.16
C GLN A 243 -42.23 -34.46 -1.08
N LYS A 244 -41.78 -33.64 -2.03
CA LYS A 244 -40.80 -34.06 -3.04
C LYS A 244 -39.39 -33.54 -2.81
N THR A 245 -39.23 -32.39 -2.15
CA THR A 245 -37.93 -31.72 -2.04
C THR A 245 -37.77 -30.92 -0.75
N THR A 246 -36.62 -30.28 -0.58
CA THR A 246 -36.35 -29.34 0.50
C THR A 246 -35.82 -28.04 -0.08
N ILE A 247 -36.52 -26.95 0.18
CA ILE A 247 -36.27 -25.63 -0.38
C ILE A 247 -35.57 -24.77 0.69
N PRO A 248 -34.40 -24.17 0.42
CA PRO A 248 -33.79 -23.21 1.34
C PRO A 248 -34.69 -21.98 1.50
N LEU A 249 -35.06 -21.64 2.72
CA LEU A 249 -35.97 -20.55 2.98
C LEU A 249 -35.61 -19.87 4.30
N SER A 250 -35.28 -18.58 4.24
CA SER A 250 -35.01 -17.83 5.46
C SER A 250 -36.26 -17.73 6.34
N VAL A 251 -36.09 -17.37 7.62
CA VAL A 251 -37.20 -17.08 8.54
C VAL A 251 -38.14 -15.99 7.99
N ARG A 252 -37.64 -15.11 7.12
CA ARG A 252 -38.43 -14.09 6.42
C ARG A 252 -39.15 -14.60 5.16
N GLY A 253 -39.12 -15.90 4.90
CA GLY A 253 -39.68 -16.49 3.69
C GLY A 253 -38.90 -16.20 2.41
N GLU A 254 -37.71 -15.60 2.50
CA GLU A 254 -36.88 -15.23 1.34
C GLU A 254 -36.12 -16.45 0.80
N PHE A 255 -36.18 -16.65 -0.52
CA PHE A 255 -35.45 -17.65 -1.29
C PHE A 255 -34.35 -16.99 -2.14
N PRO A 256 -33.10 -17.47 -2.08
CA PRO A 256 -32.02 -16.96 -2.93
C PRO A 256 -32.20 -17.48 -4.37
N ILE A 257 -32.31 -16.55 -5.32
CA ILE A 257 -32.52 -16.89 -6.74
C ILE A 257 -31.20 -17.33 -7.36
N PHE A 258 -31.21 -18.47 -8.03
CA PHE A 258 -30.13 -18.90 -8.91
C PHE A 258 -30.40 -18.37 -10.32
N TRP A 259 -29.65 -17.35 -10.74
CA TRP A 259 -29.84 -16.72 -12.04
C TRP A 259 -29.16 -17.50 -13.16
N TYR A 260 -29.93 -17.94 -14.15
CA TYR A 260 -29.40 -18.61 -15.33
C TYR A 260 -28.74 -17.66 -16.33
N GLY A 261 -28.94 -16.34 -16.22
CA GLY A 261 -28.32 -15.33 -17.09
C GLY A 261 -29.16 -14.07 -17.27
N PRO A 262 -28.84 -13.23 -18.28
CA PRO A 262 -29.62 -12.05 -18.61
C PRO A 262 -31.02 -12.43 -19.11
N GLY A 263 -32.00 -11.55 -18.87
CA GLY A 263 -33.40 -11.78 -19.25
C GLY A 263 -33.81 -11.07 -20.53
N GLY A 264 -35.07 -11.27 -20.92
CA GLY A 264 -35.66 -10.76 -22.16
C GLY A 264 -35.37 -11.64 -23.39
N GLU A 265 -35.79 -11.18 -24.57
CA GLU A 265 -35.76 -11.95 -25.82
C GLU A 265 -34.37 -12.44 -26.25
N SER A 266 -33.31 -11.71 -25.88
CA SER A 266 -31.92 -12.10 -26.16
C SER A 266 -31.22 -12.81 -24.98
N GLY A 267 -32.01 -13.07 -23.94
CA GLY A 267 -31.64 -13.70 -22.69
C GLY A 267 -31.59 -15.22 -22.81
N VAL A 268 -32.05 -15.87 -21.75
CA VAL A 268 -31.83 -17.30 -21.53
C VAL A 268 -33.03 -18.16 -21.98
N TYR A 269 -34.25 -17.67 -21.79
CA TYR A 269 -35.46 -18.38 -22.17
C TYR A 269 -35.85 -18.12 -23.64
N ARG A 270 -36.58 -19.06 -24.24
CA ARG A 270 -37.28 -18.82 -25.50
C ARG A 270 -38.45 -17.85 -25.27
N TYR A 271 -38.54 -16.83 -26.11
CA TYR A 271 -39.63 -15.86 -26.15
C TYR A 271 -40.44 -16.02 -27.42
N ASP A 272 -41.75 -16.27 -27.29
CA ASP A 272 -42.70 -16.22 -28.40
C ASP A 272 -43.65 -15.02 -28.21
N SER A 273 -43.77 -14.15 -29.21
CA SER A 273 -44.70 -13.01 -29.13
C SER A 273 -46.15 -13.48 -29.03
N PHE A 274 -46.93 -12.89 -28.11
CA PHE A 274 -48.32 -13.27 -27.89
C PHE A 274 -49.17 -13.23 -29.17
N HIS A 275 -49.00 -12.20 -30.02
CA HIS A 275 -49.74 -12.09 -31.27
C HIS A 275 -49.43 -13.24 -32.25
N ALA A 276 -48.19 -13.76 -32.26
CA ALA A 276 -47.80 -14.88 -33.12
C ALA A 276 -48.48 -16.17 -32.65
N VAL A 277 -48.58 -16.40 -31.33
CA VAL A 277 -49.31 -17.54 -30.75
C VAL A 277 -50.81 -17.40 -31.01
N PHE A 278 -51.37 -16.22 -30.82
CA PHE A 278 -52.78 -15.94 -31.11
C PHE A 278 -53.12 -16.20 -32.58
N LEU A 279 -52.30 -15.71 -33.52
CA LEU A 279 -52.50 -15.99 -34.94
C LEU A 279 -52.36 -17.48 -35.28
N SER A 280 -51.43 -18.18 -34.61
CA SER A 280 -51.28 -19.63 -34.75
C SER A 280 -52.55 -20.37 -34.34
N ALA A 281 -53.17 -19.95 -33.23
CA ALA A 281 -54.44 -20.48 -32.76
C ALA A 281 -55.58 -20.23 -33.77
N ILE A 282 -55.71 -19.01 -34.29
CA ILE A 282 -56.73 -18.68 -35.30
C ILE A 282 -56.51 -19.48 -36.59
N ARG A 283 -55.28 -19.56 -37.08
CA ARG A 283 -54.96 -20.34 -38.29
C ARG A 283 -55.30 -21.81 -38.12
N ALA A 284 -54.92 -22.40 -36.99
CA ALA A 284 -55.24 -23.79 -36.65
C ALA A 284 -56.75 -24.05 -36.67
N GLN A 285 -57.56 -23.15 -36.11
CA GLN A 285 -59.03 -23.27 -36.12
C GLN A 285 -59.62 -23.20 -37.53
N THR A 286 -59.02 -22.40 -38.42
CA THR A 286 -59.44 -22.27 -39.84
C THR A 286 -58.85 -23.34 -40.76
N GLY A 287 -58.04 -24.28 -40.24
CA GLY A 287 -57.36 -25.30 -41.03
C GLY A 287 -56.12 -24.81 -41.80
N ALA A 288 -55.65 -23.59 -41.54
CA ALA A 288 -54.43 -23.03 -42.11
C ALA A 288 -53.19 -23.39 -41.26
N GLU A 289 -52.01 -23.39 -41.87
CA GLU A 289 -50.75 -23.71 -41.17
C GLU A 289 -50.44 -22.65 -40.08
N PRO A 290 -50.28 -23.06 -38.80
CA PRO A 290 -49.95 -22.15 -37.70
C PRO A 290 -48.58 -21.49 -37.90
N ILE A 291 -48.41 -20.26 -37.40
CA ILE A 291 -47.11 -19.56 -37.46
C ILE A 291 -46.09 -20.29 -36.57
N ILE A 292 -46.51 -20.68 -35.36
CA ILE A 292 -45.75 -21.48 -34.43
C ILE A 292 -46.46 -22.85 -34.31
N PRO A 293 -45.83 -23.95 -34.75
CA PRO A 293 -46.46 -25.27 -34.75
C PRO A 293 -46.88 -25.75 -33.34
N PRO A 294 -47.98 -26.51 -33.19
CA PRO A 294 -48.43 -27.02 -31.89
C PRO A 294 -47.37 -27.88 -31.19
N ARG A 295 -46.59 -28.67 -31.96
CA ARG A 295 -45.51 -29.52 -31.43
C ARG A 295 -44.46 -28.76 -30.60
N ASP A 296 -44.32 -27.46 -30.81
CA ASP A 296 -43.36 -26.63 -30.07
C ASP A 296 -43.81 -26.40 -28.62
N TYR A 297 -45.12 -26.56 -28.33
CA TYR A 297 -45.71 -26.40 -27.01
C TYR A 297 -45.97 -27.72 -26.26
N THR A 298 -45.66 -28.88 -26.85
CA THR A 298 -45.84 -30.17 -26.18
C THR A 298 -45.01 -30.25 -24.89
N ASN A 299 -45.70 -30.54 -23.77
CA ASN A 299 -45.16 -30.63 -22.41
C ASN A 299 -44.40 -29.38 -21.94
N LYS A 300 -44.69 -28.20 -22.52
CA LYS A 300 -44.06 -26.95 -22.12
C LYS A 300 -44.70 -26.34 -20.88
N LYS A 301 -43.87 -25.69 -20.08
CA LYS A 301 -44.19 -24.87 -18.91
C LYS A 301 -44.07 -23.42 -19.32
N ILE A 302 -45.20 -22.73 -19.37
CA ILE A 302 -45.34 -21.47 -20.10
C ILE A 302 -45.65 -20.34 -19.14
N MET A 303 -44.86 -19.27 -19.18
CA MET A 303 -45.16 -18.01 -18.51
C MET A 303 -45.69 -17.00 -19.54
N ILE A 304 -46.87 -16.44 -19.30
CA ILE A 304 -47.42 -15.32 -20.07
C ILE A 304 -47.24 -14.05 -19.25
N CYS A 305 -46.37 -13.15 -19.70
CA CYS A 305 -46.02 -11.93 -18.96
C CYS A 305 -45.73 -10.73 -19.89
N ALA A 306 -45.72 -9.54 -19.29
CA ALA A 306 -45.36 -8.29 -19.97
C ALA A 306 -43.85 -8.18 -20.18
N SER A 307 -43.43 -7.91 -21.42
CA SER A 307 -42.04 -7.58 -21.76
C SER A 307 -41.91 -6.23 -22.47
N ALA A 308 -43.00 -5.68 -23.01
CA ALA A 308 -43.04 -4.37 -23.65
C ALA A 308 -42.59 -3.26 -22.70
N GLY A 309 -41.70 -2.38 -23.16
CA GLY A 309 -41.11 -1.34 -22.32
C GLY A 309 -42.14 -0.38 -21.71
N GLY A 310 -43.22 -0.11 -22.43
CA GLY A 310 -44.32 0.77 -21.99
C GLY A 310 -45.24 0.19 -20.92
N LEU A 311 -45.14 -1.12 -20.62
CA LEU A 311 -45.93 -1.77 -19.57
C LEU A 311 -45.25 -1.72 -18.19
N PHE A 312 -44.03 -1.17 -18.11
CA PHE A 312 -43.27 -0.87 -16.89
C PHE A 312 -43.05 -2.06 -15.92
N ASP A 313 -43.12 -3.31 -16.38
CA ASP A 313 -42.82 -4.49 -15.56
C ASP A 313 -41.35 -4.94 -15.63
N LEU A 314 -40.44 -3.99 -15.78
CA LEU A 314 -39.00 -4.26 -15.79
C LEU A 314 -38.46 -4.15 -14.36
N LYS A 315 -37.68 -5.14 -13.93
CA LYS A 315 -37.18 -5.27 -12.57
C LYS A 315 -35.65 -5.21 -12.50
N PRO A 316 -35.09 -4.62 -11.43
CA PRO A 316 -33.66 -4.64 -11.18
C PRO A 316 -33.18 -6.00 -10.67
N THR A 317 -32.21 -6.60 -11.35
CA THR A 317 -31.57 -7.89 -11.09
C THR A 317 -30.05 -7.72 -11.26
N PRO A 318 -29.23 -8.73 -10.89
CA PRO A 318 -27.79 -8.66 -11.10
C PRO A 318 -27.41 -8.35 -12.55
N PHE A 319 -28.25 -8.70 -13.54
CA PHE A 319 -27.97 -8.47 -14.96
C PHE A 319 -28.54 -7.15 -15.51
N THR A 320 -29.24 -6.35 -14.72
CA THR A 320 -29.93 -5.13 -15.23
C THR A 320 -28.99 -4.10 -15.85
N SER A 321 -27.71 -4.09 -15.46
CA SER A 321 -26.69 -3.23 -16.08
C SER A 321 -26.45 -3.57 -17.56
N THR A 322 -26.83 -4.77 -18.00
CA THR A 322 -26.68 -5.25 -19.37
C THR A 322 -27.96 -5.12 -20.19
N GLN A 323 -29.11 -5.52 -19.64
CA GLN A 323 -30.42 -5.47 -20.30
C GLN A 323 -31.57 -5.37 -19.29
N PRO A 324 -32.73 -4.78 -19.67
CA PRO A 324 -33.93 -4.81 -18.84
C PRO A 324 -34.41 -6.24 -18.57
N TYR A 325 -34.87 -6.54 -17.34
CA TYR A 325 -35.29 -7.87 -16.94
C TYR A 325 -36.82 -7.92 -16.69
N PRO A 326 -37.61 -8.68 -17.47
CA PRO A 326 -39.07 -8.79 -17.27
C PRO A 326 -39.45 -9.44 -15.94
N GLY A 327 -40.44 -8.89 -15.24
CA GLY A 327 -40.90 -9.37 -13.92
C GLY A 327 -41.34 -10.83 -13.94
N GLY A 328 -42.16 -11.21 -14.93
CA GLY A 328 -42.62 -12.60 -15.07
C GLY A 328 -41.50 -13.61 -15.33
N GLU A 329 -40.39 -13.20 -15.94
CA GLU A 329 -39.22 -14.08 -16.11
C GLU A 329 -38.54 -14.41 -14.77
N ILE A 330 -38.62 -13.51 -13.79
CA ILE A 330 -38.13 -13.79 -12.43
C ILE A 330 -38.95 -14.91 -11.79
N HIS A 331 -40.27 -14.88 -11.98
CA HIS A 331 -41.17 -15.93 -11.48
C HIS A 331 -40.94 -17.26 -12.21
N LEU A 332 -40.66 -17.22 -13.52
CA LEU A 332 -40.27 -18.39 -14.30
C LEU A 332 -38.93 -18.97 -13.81
N THR A 333 -37.94 -18.12 -13.54
CA THR A 333 -36.63 -18.50 -13.01
C THR A 333 -36.77 -19.20 -11.66
N ILE A 334 -37.60 -18.66 -10.75
CA ILE A 334 -37.88 -19.29 -9.46
C ILE A 334 -38.58 -20.64 -9.66
N TRP A 335 -39.60 -20.70 -10.51
CA TRP A 335 -40.31 -21.95 -10.80
C TRP A 335 -39.35 -23.04 -11.32
N GLN A 336 -38.43 -22.67 -12.19
CA GLN A 336 -37.42 -23.60 -12.68
C GLN A 336 -36.38 -23.96 -11.61
N ASN A 337 -35.89 -22.99 -10.83
CA ASN A 337 -34.99 -23.28 -9.70
C ASN A 337 -35.60 -24.32 -8.74
N LEU A 338 -36.89 -24.21 -8.45
CA LEU A 338 -37.60 -25.16 -7.59
C LEU A 338 -37.81 -26.53 -8.26
N THR A 339 -38.02 -26.55 -9.59
CA THR A 339 -38.17 -27.79 -10.36
C THR A 339 -36.86 -28.57 -10.42
N GLU A 340 -35.76 -27.91 -10.74
CA GLU A 340 -34.44 -28.53 -10.93
C GLU A 340 -33.67 -28.70 -9.61
N GLY A 341 -34.12 -28.04 -8.53
CA GLY A 341 -33.38 -27.98 -7.27
C GLY A 341 -32.15 -27.07 -7.35
N ASP A 342 -32.15 -26.11 -8.27
CA ASP A 342 -31.07 -25.17 -8.48
C ASP A 342 -31.10 -24.09 -7.39
N VAL A 343 -30.05 -24.08 -6.57
CA VAL A 343 -29.93 -23.20 -5.41
C VAL A 343 -28.52 -22.66 -5.34
N LEU A 344 -28.39 -21.36 -5.10
CA LEU A 344 -27.12 -20.77 -4.68
C LEU A 344 -26.86 -21.08 -3.21
N LYS A 345 -25.83 -21.88 -2.93
CA LYS A 345 -25.45 -22.30 -1.57
C LYS A 345 -24.44 -21.30 -1.00
N SER A 346 -24.65 -20.81 0.21
CA SER A 346 -23.62 -20.01 0.89
C SER A 346 -22.59 -20.90 1.57
N PHE A 347 -21.29 -20.67 1.30
CA PHE A 347 -20.20 -21.30 2.04
C PHE A 347 -20.14 -20.71 3.46
N PRO A 348 -19.91 -21.52 4.51
CA PRO A 348 -19.92 -21.00 5.87
C PRO A 348 -18.83 -19.95 6.11
N ASP A 349 -19.25 -18.73 6.49
CA ASP A 349 -18.36 -17.60 6.77
C ASP A 349 -17.29 -17.92 7.83
N PHE A 350 -17.60 -18.81 8.79
CA PHE A 350 -16.65 -19.27 9.82
C PHE A 350 -15.37 -19.85 9.21
N TRP A 351 -15.49 -20.69 8.19
CA TRP A 351 -14.34 -21.33 7.55
C TRP A 351 -13.54 -20.32 6.72
N ILE A 352 -14.22 -19.40 6.01
CA ILE A 352 -13.55 -18.33 5.25
C ILE A 352 -12.72 -17.45 6.19
N LYS A 353 -13.33 -16.99 7.29
CA LYS A 353 -12.66 -16.13 8.28
C LYS A 353 -11.50 -16.85 8.95
N SER A 354 -11.67 -18.12 9.33
CA SER A 354 -10.61 -18.93 9.96
C SER A 354 -9.41 -19.15 9.05
N LEU A 355 -9.65 -19.55 7.78
CA LEU A 355 -8.58 -19.72 6.80
C LEU A 355 -7.89 -18.39 6.46
N THR A 356 -8.66 -17.30 6.40
CA THR A 356 -8.11 -15.95 6.21
C THR A 356 -7.16 -15.60 7.34
N LEU A 357 -7.56 -15.76 8.61
CA LEU A 357 -6.70 -15.47 9.75
C LEU A 357 -5.37 -16.22 9.69
N LEU A 358 -5.41 -17.51 9.38
CA LEU A 358 -4.20 -18.32 9.21
C LEU A 358 -3.30 -17.78 8.09
N PHE A 359 -3.89 -17.41 6.95
CA PHE A 359 -3.15 -16.81 5.84
C PHE A 359 -2.57 -15.43 6.18
N LEU A 360 -3.30 -14.58 6.91
CA LEU A 360 -2.81 -13.26 7.34
C LEU A 360 -1.64 -13.38 8.31
N LEU A 361 -1.69 -14.34 9.24
CA LEU A 361 -0.59 -14.66 10.16
C LEU A 361 0.67 -15.11 9.39
N PHE A 362 0.50 -16.03 8.43
CA PHE A 362 1.58 -16.48 7.55
C PHE A 362 2.16 -15.32 6.73
N LEU A 363 1.29 -14.50 6.12
CA LEU A 363 1.71 -13.40 5.26
C LEU A 363 2.46 -12.31 6.04
N ALA A 364 1.94 -11.90 7.21
CA ALA A 364 2.62 -10.95 8.09
C ALA A 364 4.00 -11.47 8.53
N HIS A 365 4.10 -12.76 8.86
CA HIS A 365 5.37 -13.38 9.22
C HIS A 365 6.40 -13.30 8.07
N ILE A 366 5.97 -13.58 6.84
CA ILE A 366 6.85 -13.51 5.67
C ILE A 366 7.28 -12.06 5.40
N ILE A 367 6.37 -11.09 5.43
CA ILE A 367 6.70 -9.67 5.17
C ILE A 367 7.74 -9.12 6.14
N LEU A 368 7.63 -9.49 7.41
CA LEU A 368 8.53 -9.00 8.46
C LEU A 368 9.91 -9.69 8.46
N ASN A 369 10.02 -10.90 7.90
CA ASN A 369 11.25 -11.71 7.99
C ASN A 369 11.93 -11.98 6.63
N ARG A 370 11.32 -11.59 5.49
CA ARG A 370 11.86 -11.84 4.14
C ARG A 370 11.99 -10.54 3.33
N LYS A 371 12.58 -10.67 2.13
CA LYS A 371 12.69 -9.56 1.17
C LYS A 371 11.29 -9.04 0.82
N PHE A 372 11.14 -7.71 0.79
CA PHE A 372 9.84 -7.06 0.58
C PHE A 372 9.17 -7.52 -0.72
N GLY A 373 9.92 -7.57 -1.83
CA GLY A 373 9.40 -8.00 -3.14
C GLY A 373 8.82 -9.42 -3.16
N VAL A 374 9.46 -10.38 -2.48
CA VAL A 374 8.94 -11.76 -2.38
C VAL A 374 7.62 -11.80 -1.63
N SER A 375 7.48 -10.95 -0.60
CA SER A 375 6.31 -10.93 0.26
C SER A 375 5.11 -10.30 -0.43
N VAL A 376 5.33 -9.24 -1.22
CA VAL A 376 4.32 -8.63 -2.08
C VAL A 376 3.87 -9.60 -3.16
N LEU A 377 4.80 -10.31 -3.81
CA LEU A 377 4.47 -11.34 -4.80
C LEU A 377 3.58 -12.43 -4.20
N LEU A 378 3.92 -12.95 -3.02
CA LEU A 378 3.10 -13.96 -2.32
C LEU A 378 1.70 -13.44 -1.95
N ALA A 379 1.58 -12.18 -1.54
CA ALA A 379 0.29 -11.56 -1.26
C ALA A 379 -0.60 -11.53 -2.52
N PHE A 380 -0.07 -11.08 -3.65
CA PHE A 380 -0.79 -11.03 -4.92
C PHE A 380 -1.13 -12.42 -5.45
N THR A 381 -0.20 -13.37 -5.39
CA THR A 381 -0.46 -14.75 -5.81
C THR A 381 -1.53 -15.39 -4.92
N GLY A 382 -1.48 -15.20 -3.61
CA GLY A 382 -2.50 -15.70 -2.69
C GLY A 382 -3.88 -15.12 -2.97
N ALA A 383 -3.97 -13.80 -3.16
CA ALA A 383 -5.22 -13.12 -3.53
C ALA A 383 -5.75 -13.63 -4.88
N PHE A 384 -4.88 -13.77 -5.89
CA PHE A 384 -5.26 -14.27 -7.21
C PHE A 384 -5.77 -15.71 -7.18
N LEU A 385 -5.08 -16.61 -6.47
CA LEU A 385 -5.52 -18.00 -6.30
C LEU A 385 -6.86 -18.08 -5.56
N PHE A 386 -7.08 -17.23 -4.57
CA PHE A 386 -8.36 -17.18 -3.85
C PHE A 386 -9.50 -16.66 -4.73
N ILE A 387 -9.25 -15.64 -5.57
CA ILE A 387 -10.21 -15.17 -6.58
C ILE A 387 -10.58 -16.31 -7.54
N LEU A 388 -9.59 -17.02 -8.08
CA LEU A 388 -9.83 -18.15 -8.99
C LEU A 388 -10.62 -19.27 -8.32
N LEU A 389 -10.26 -19.65 -7.08
CA LEU A 389 -11.00 -20.64 -6.32
C LEU A 389 -12.43 -20.20 -6.06
N SER A 390 -12.63 -18.94 -5.67
CA SER A 390 -13.94 -18.36 -5.44
C SER A 390 -14.82 -18.38 -6.71
N LEU A 391 -14.25 -18.06 -7.87
CA LEU A 391 -14.98 -18.09 -9.14
C LEU A 391 -15.28 -19.53 -9.56
N GLY A 392 -14.34 -20.46 -9.36
CA GLY A 392 -14.53 -21.88 -9.63
C GLY A 392 -15.63 -22.52 -8.77
N LEU A 393 -15.63 -22.25 -7.46
CA LEU A 393 -16.69 -22.74 -6.55
C LEU A 393 -18.06 -22.14 -6.89
N PHE A 394 -18.10 -20.88 -7.30
CA PHE A 394 -19.33 -20.23 -7.72
C PHE A 394 -19.87 -20.87 -9.02
N LYS A 395 -19.03 -21.03 -10.04
CA LYS A 395 -19.41 -21.60 -11.34
C LYS A 395 -19.79 -23.08 -11.26
N PHE A 396 -18.91 -23.93 -10.71
CA PHE A 396 -19.04 -25.38 -10.81
C PHE A 396 -19.78 -26.02 -9.62
N SER A 397 -19.83 -25.36 -8.47
CA SER A 397 -20.48 -25.90 -7.27
C SER A 397 -21.66 -25.06 -6.78
N ARG A 398 -22.01 -23.98 -7.51
CA ARG A 398 -23.08 -23.03 -7.17
C ARG A 398 -22.93 -22.50 -5.74
N MET A 399 -21.69 -22.28 -5.33
CA MET A 399 -21.35 -21.97 -3.96
C MET A 399 -20.82 -20.55 -3.84
N GLU A 400 -21.59 -19.70 -3.18
CA GLU A 400 -21.23 -18.32 -2.88
C GLU A 400 -20.23 -18.27 -1.73
N THR A 401 -19.11 -17.60 -1.97
CA THR A 401 -18.08 -17.31 -0.97
C THR A 401 -17.92 -15.81 -0.79
N ASP A 402 -17.57 -15.38 0.42
CA ASP A 402 -17.16 -14.02 0.68
C ASP A 402 -15.74 -13.77 0.12
N LEU A 403 -15.68 -13.22 -1.10
CA LEU A 403 -14.41 -12.89 -1.75
C LEU A 403 -13.78 -11.60 -1.18
N LEU A 404 -14.61 -10.72 -0.64
CA LEU A 404 -14.18 -9.40 -0.19
C LEU A 404 -13.35 -9.51 1.10
N PHE A 405 -13.74 -10.41 2.01
CA PHE A 405 -13.06 -10.58 3.30
C PHE A 405 -11.55 -10.90 3.14
N PRO A 406 -11.14 -11.93 2.38
CA PRO A 406 -9.74 -12.33 2.35
C PRO A 406 -8.90 -11.35 1.53
N VAL A 407 -9.44 -10.81 0.43
CA VAL A 407 -8.72 -9.85 -0.43
C VAL A 407 -8.41 -8.55 0.33
N LEU A 408 -9.38 -7.97 1.04
CA LEU A 408 -9.13 -6.77 1.86
C LEU A 408 -8.20 -7.08 3.04
N GLY A 409 -8.36 -8.24 3.69
CA GLY A 409 -7.47 -8.67 4.77
C GLY A 409 -6.01 -8.77 4.32
N ILE A 410 -5.76 -9.33 3.13
CA ILE A 410 -4.44 -9.41 2.50
C ILE A 410 -3.88 -8.01 2.27
N LEU A 411 -4.65 -7.13 1.61
CA LEU A 411 -4.22 -5.77 1.28
C LEU A 411 -3.87 -4.94 2.53
N LEU A 412 -4.72 -4.99 3.56
CA LEU A 412 -4.51 -4.29 4.83
C LEU A 412 -3.32 -4.87 5.61
N THR A 413 -3.13 -6.19 5.61
CA THR A 413 -2.00 -6.84 6.27
C THR A 413 -0.68 -6.47 5.58
N THR A 414 -0.67 -6.46 4.24
CA THR A 414 0.49 -6.03 3.46
C THR A 414 0.84 -4.57 3.74
N GLY A 415 -0.14 -3.67 3.68
CA GLY A 415 0.05 -2.25 3.96
C GLY A 415 0.53 -1.98 5.40
N SER A 416 -0.12 -2.60 6.39
CA SER A 416 0.24 -2.42 7.81
C SER A 416 1.63 -2.97 8.13
N SER A 417 1.99 -4.13 7.56
CA SER A 417 3.32 -4.73 7.74
C SER A 417 4.42 -3.90 7.07
N ALA A 418 4.15 -3.36 5.87
CA ALA A 418 5.07 -2.45 5.17
C ALA A 418 5.28 -1.15 5.97
N MET A 419 4.20 -0.57 6.49
CA MET A 419 4.25 0.62 7.33
C MET A 419 5.05 0.36 8.62
N TYR A 420 4.78 -0.75 9.30
CA TYR A 420 5.55 -1.15 10.49
C TYR A 420 7.05 -1.26 10.19
N ARG A 421 7.40 -1.92 9.07
CA ARG A 421 8.78 -2.09 8.64
C ARG A 421 9.48 -0.76 8.34
N THR A 422 8.83 0.14 7.61
CA THR A 422 9.41 1.47 7.31
C THR A 422 9.60 2.33 8.56
N LEU A 423 8.66 2.29 9.51
CA LEU A 423 8.75 3.02 10.77
C LEU A 423 9.85 2.48 11.71
N THR A 424 10.09 1.17 11.68
CA THR A 424 11.11 0.51 12.52
C THR A 424 12.51 0.55 11.90
N GLU A 425 12.64 0.28 10.59
CA GLU A 425 13.93 0.35 9.87
C GLU A 425 14.43 1.79 9.70
N GLY A 426 13.54 2.79 9.64
CA GLY A 426 13.90 4.20 9.42
C GLY A 426 14.56 4.91 10.59
N ARG A 427 14.31 4.49 11.85
CA ARG A 427 14.81 5.19 13.04
C ARG A 427 16.31 4.97 13.27
N ALA A 428 16.79 3.73 13.12
CA ALA A 428 18.21 3.41 13.34
C ALA A 428 19.12 4.18 12.37
N LYS A 429 18.74 4.23 11.08
CA LYS A 429 19.48 4.96 10.05
C LYS A 429 19.53 6.47 10.29
N ARG A 430 18.42 7.07 10.74
CA ARG A 430 18.36 8.52 11.05
C ARG A 430 19.14 8.88 12.31
N GLN A 431 19.15 8.00 13.31
CA GLN A 431 19.84 8.24 14.57
C GLN A 431 21.37 8.24 14.40
N ILE A 432 21.91 7.30 13.62
CA ILE A 432 23.35 7.28 13.26
C ILE A 432 23.72 8.54 12.46
N ARG A 433 22.93 8.90 11.44
CA ARG A 433 23.15 10.11 10.64
C ARG A 433 23.17 11.38 11.49
N SER A 434 22.25 11.51 12.44
CA SER A 434 22.18 12.66 13.34
C SER A 434 23.39 12.76 14.27
N LEU A 435 23.90 11.63 14.77
CA LEU A 435 25.04 11.60 15.70
C LEU A 435 26.34 12.04 15.01
N PHE A 436 26.58 11.58 13.78
CA PHE A 436 27.83 11.87 13.06
C PHE A 436 27.80 13.14 12.21
N SER A 437 26.62 13.73 11.96
CA SER A 437 26.47 14.99 11.19
C SER A 437 27.23 16.20 11.72
N ARG A 438 27.67 16.17 12.98
CA ARG A 438 28.43 17.27 13.62
C ARG A 438 29.94 17.09 13.55
N TYR A 439 30.41 15.91 13.17
CA TYR A 439 31.82 15.52 13.28
C TYR A 439 32.44 15.11 11.93
N LEU A 440 31.60 14.80 10.94
CA LEU A 440 32.01 14.24 9.65
C LEU A 440 31.31 14.95 8.49
N SER A 441 31.98 15.01 7.33
CA SER A 441 31.36 15.52 6.10
C SER A 441 30.24 14.59 5.62
N SER A 442 29.31 15.16 4.83
CA SER A 442 28.18 14.41 4.28
C SER A 442 28.61 13.17 3.49
N ASP A 443 29.74 13.25 2.79
CA ASP A 443 30.27 12.15 1.98
C ASP A 443 30.77 11.00 2.85
N VAL A 444 31.45 11.31 3.97
CA VAL A 444 31.89 10.28 4.92
C VAL A 444 30.67 9.64 5.60
N ILE A 445 29.66 10.42 5.97
CA ILE A 445 28.42 9.88 6.57
C ILE A 445 27.70 8.94 5.61
N ASN A 446 27.57 9.31 4.34
CA ASN A 446 26.93 8.45 3.34
C ASN A 446 27.70 7.13 3.18
N LEU A 447 29.03 7.19 3.15
CA LEU A 447 29.88 6.00 3.03
C LEU A 447 29.78 5.08 4.27
N LEU A 448 29.68 5.65 5.49
CA LEU A 448 29.42 4.90 6.72
C LEU A 448 28.03 4.24 6.73
N MET A 449 27.03 4.91 6.15
CA MET A 449 25.66 4.41 6.05
C MET A 449 25.52 3.25 5.06
N GLU A 450 26.36 3.23 4.02
CA GLU A 450 26.42 2.14 3.03
C GLU A 450 27.16 0.91 3.58
N ASN A 451 28.19 1.10 4.42
CA ASN A 451 28.99 0.00 4.96
C ASN A 451 29.19 0.11 6.49
N PRO A 452 28.12 -0.11 7.30
CA PRO A 452 28.19 0.05 8.76
C PRO A 452 29.23 -0.87 9.42
N GLU A 453 29.52 -2.02 8.81
CA GLU A 453 30.44 -3.03 9.35
C GLU A 453 31.92 -2.68 9.20
N ARG A 454 32.27 -1.65 8.41
CA ARG A 454 33.66 -1.18 8.25
C ARG A 454 34.12 -0.28 9.39
N VAL A 455 33.23 0.05 10.33
CA VAL A 455 33.46 1.04 11.37
C VAL A 455 33.56 0.30 12.69
N ASP A 456 34.79 0.00 13.10
CA ASP A 456 35.01 -0.52 14.44
C ASP A 456 34.91 0.62 15.46
N LEU A 457 33.85 0.57 16.26
CA LEU A 457 33.57 1.55 17.30
C LEU A 457 34.35 1.26 18.60
N GLU A 458 34.90 0.06 18.77
CA GLU A 458 35.70 -0.35 19.95
C GLU A 458 37.16 0.08 19.79
N GLY A 459 37.66 0.20 18.56
CA GLY A 459 38.96 0.79 18.24
C GLY A 459 39.66 0.07 17.10
N SER A 460 40.08 0.82 16.08
CA SER A 460 40.83 0.29 14.94
C SER A 460 42.19 0.97 14.80
N GLU A 461 43.21 0.19 14.46
CA GLU A 461 44.51 0.71 14.07
C GLU A 461 44.43 1.24 12.64
N VAL A 462 44.71 2.53 12.46
CA VAL A 462 44.66 3.21 11.17
C VAL A 462 45.93 4.01 10.96
N THR A 463 46.35 4.14 9.70
CA THR A 463 47.40 5.07 9.31
C THR A 463 46.75 6.33 8.77
N GLY A 464 47.09 7.48 9.35
CA GLY A 464 46.48 8.76 9.01
C GLY A 464 47.39 9.94 9.32
N THR A 465 46.88 11.16 9.08
CA THR A 465 47.56 12.41 9.45
C THR A 465 46.76 13.13 10.51
N VAL A 466 47.42 13.53 11.59
CA VAL A 466 46.83 14.36 12.64
C VAL A 466 47.31 15.78 12.49
N LEU A 467 46.40 16.74 12.56
CA LEU A 467 46.67 18.17 12.54
C LEU A 467 46.14 18.80 13.83
N PHE A 468 47.03 19.50 14.53
CA PHE A 468 46.71 20.36 15.67
C PHE A 468 46.86 21.82 15.28
N THR A 469 46.00 22.66 15.84
CA THR A 469 46.14 24.12 15.75
C THR A 469 46.13 24.79 17.12
N ASP A 470 46.70 25.99 17.21
CA ASP A 470 46.70 26.86 18.39
C ASP A 470 46.76 28.33 17.95
N LEU A 471 46.18 29.25 18.73
CA LEU A 471 46.19 30.68 18.41
C LEU A 471 47.33 31.40 19.15
N GLN A 472 48.31 31.90 18.39
CA GLN A 472 49.44 32.64 18.94
C GLN A 472 48.99 33.88 19.72
N GLY A 473 49.32 33.91 21.02
CA GLY A 473 49.06 35.07 21.89
C GLY A 473 47.62 35.15 22.40
N PHE A 474 46.81 34.10 22.21
CA PHE A 474 45.42 34.07 22.64
C PHE A 474 45.24 34.19 24.15
N THR A 475 46.11 33.59 24.96
CA THR A 475 46.06 33.74 26.43
C THR A 475 46.09 35.21 26.84
N THR A 476 47.06 35.97 26.32
CA THR A 476 47.18 37.41 26.56
C THR A 476 45.97 38.19 26.03
N TYR A 477 45.43 37.80 24.88
CA TYR A 477 44.20 38.37 24.35
C TYR A 477 43.00 38.15 25.29
N SER A 478 42.84 36.92 25.80
CA SER A 478 41.72 36.53 26.66
C SER A 478 41.73 37.24 28.02
N GLU A 479 42.91 37.54 28.55
CA GLU A 479 43.09 38.28 29.81
C GLU A 479 42.70 39.77 29.67
N GLN A 480 42.75 40.33 28.46
CA GLN A 480 42.52 41.74 28.18
C GLN A 480 41.12 42.07 27.62
N LYS A 481 40.28 41.05 27.41
CA LYS A 481 38.98 41.20 26.73
C LYS A 481 37.82 40.65 27.55
N SER A 482 36.60 41.09 27.21
CA SER A 482 35.41 40.56 27.85
C SER A 482 35.20 39.08 27.43
N PRO A 483 34.65 38.22 28.31
CA PRO A 483 34.35 36.83 27.96
C PRO A 483 33.47 36.69 26.70
N LYS A 484 32.56 37.64 26.45
CA LYS A 484 31.70 37.65 25.25
C LYS A 484 32.50 37.87 23.96
N ASP A 485 33.51 38.74 24.00
CA ASP A 485 34.35 39.02 22.83
C ASP A 485 35.32 37.86 22.56
N VAL A 486 35.83 37.23 23.62
CA VAL A 486 36.64 36.00 23.53
C VAL A 486 35.84 34.87 22.86
N ILE A 487 34.60 34.63 23.30
CA ILE A 487 33.72 33.61 22.71
C ILE A 487 33.40 33.92 21.24
N ARG A 488 33.13 35.19 20.90
CA ARG A 488 32.84 35.59 19.51
C ARG A 488 34.01 35.28 18.58
N VAL A 489 35.23 35.59 19.02
CA VAL A 489 36.46 35.31 18.28
C VAL A 489 36.67 33.81 18.11
N LEU A 490 36.56 33.03 19.18
CA LEU A 490 36.70 31.58 19.12
C LEU A 490 35.67 30.95 18.19
N ASN A 491 34.40 31.35 18.27
CA ASN A 491 33.36 30.79 17.40
C ASN A 491 33.61 31.13 15.93
N SER A 492 34.05 32.35 15.61
CA SER A 492 34.38 32.74 14.23
C SER A 492 35.59 31.95 13.69
N TYR A 493 36.59 31.73 14.54
CA TYR A 493 37.74 30.90 14.23
C TYR A 493 37.32 29.44 13.99
N PHE A 494 36.59 28.85 14.94
CA PHE A 494 36.10 27.47 14.88
C PHE A 494 35.18 27.20 13.70
N GLU A 495 34.31 28.14 13.32
CA GLU A 495 33.46 28.01 12.13
C GLU A 495 34.31 27.91 10.86
N THR A 496 35.25 28.84 10.70
CA THR A 496 36.10 28.92 9.50
C THR A 496 36.96 27.68 9.36
N ILE A 497 37.63 27.29 10.45
CA ILE A 497 38.56 26.17 10.44
C ILE A 497 37.84 24.83 10.26
N SER A 498 36.69 24.65 10.92
CA SER A 498 35.91 23.41 10.80
C SER A 498 35.40 23.24 9.37
N SER A 499 34.94 24.32 8.73
CA SER A 499 34.56 24.29 7.32
C SER A 499 35.72 23.84 6.42
N ILE A 500 36.91 24.45 6.55
CA ILE A 500 38.07 24.07 5.72
C ILE A 500 38.42 22.59 5.93
N VAL A 501 38.48 22.12 7.18
CA VAL A 501 38.84 20.73 7.49
C VAL A 501 37.83 19.75 6.91
N LEU A 502 36.53 20.04 7.05
CA LEU A 502 35.46 19.19 6.54
C LEU A 502 35.43 19.16 5.01
N ASP A 503 35.73 20.28 4.34
CA ASP A 503 35.81 20.38 2.87
C ASP A 503 36.90 19.45 2.29
N PHE A 504 38.00 19.23 3.03
CA PHE A 504 39.04 18.27 2.66
C PHE A 504 38.81 16.87 3.24
N GLY A 505 37.63 16.59 3.80
CA GLY A 505 37.26 15.28 4.33
C GLY A 505 38.08 14.85 5.55
N GLY A 506 38.41 15.81 6.42
CA GLY A 506 38.96 15.55 7.74
C GLY A 506 37.86 15.24 8.77
N LEU A 507 38.19 14.39 9.75
CA LEU A 507 37.41 14.18 10.96
C LEU A 507 37.78 15.28 11.97
N LEU A 508 36.80 16.08 12.38
CA LEU A 508 36.95 17.03 13.48
C LEU A 508 36.78 16.27 14.80
N ASP A 509 37.88 16.03 15.51
CA ASP A 509 37.89 15.26 16.77
C ASP A 509 37.35 16.14 17.92
N LYS A 510 38.08 17.22 18.25
CA LYS A 510 37.74 18.09 19.37
C LYS A 510 38.36 19.49 19.25
N TYR A 511 37.75 20.43 19.98
CA TYR A 511 38.34 21.73 20.29
C TYR A 511 39.28 21.60 21.50
N THR A 512 40.50 22.13 21.40
CA THR A 512 41.55 22.03 22.42
C THR A 512 41.86 23.40 23.00
N GLY A 513 40.88 24.01 23.69
CA GLY A 513 41.00 25.38 24.18
C GLY A 513 40.73 26.39 23.07
N ASP A 514 41.78 26.99 22.54
CA ASP A 514 41.81 27.92 21.40
C ASP A 514 42.25 27.27 20.08
N GLY A 515 42.50 25.96 20.13
CA GLY A 515 42.90 25.13 19.00
C GLY A 515 41.86 24.09 18.58
N ILE A 516 42.20 23.34 17.54
CA ILE A 516 41.45 22.15 17.13
C ILE A 516 42.38 20.96 16.91
N MET A 517 41.85 19.76 17.10
CA MET A 517 42.46 18.49 16.69
C MET A 517 41.65 17.87 15.55
N THR A 518 42.33 17.48 14.48
CA THR A 518 41.71 16.87 13.30
C THR A 518 42.50 15.69 12.79
N ILE A 519 41.81 14.75 12.16
CA ILE A 519 42.39 13.49 11.67
C ILE A 519 41.98 13.28 10.21
N PHE A 520 42.94 12.98 9.36
CA PHE A 520 42.72 12.56 7.98
C PHE A 520 43.06 11.08 7.85
N GLY A 521 42.20 10.29 7.18
CA GLY A 521 42.35 8.83 7.05
C GLY A 521 41.65 8.01 8.13
N ALA A 522 40.75 8.62 8.90
CA ALA A 522 39.84 7.95 9.82
C ALA A 522 38.46 8.65 9.81
N PRO A 523 37.35 7.96 10.09
CA PRO A 523 37.22 6.51 10.33
C PRO A 523 37.36 5.68 9.05
N ILE A 524 37.42 6.33 7.89
CA ILE A 524 37.56 5.70 6.58
C ILE A 524 39.00 5.92 6.10
N PRO A 525 39.77 4.84 5.86
CA PRO A 525 41.12 4.96 5.32
C PRO A 525 41.12 5.69 3.97
N ARG A 526 42.09 6.58 3.79
CA ARG A 526 42.32 7.28 2.52
C ARG A 526 43.82 7.40 2.27
N SER A 527 44.26 7.25 1.03
CA SER A 527 45.69 7.28 0.67
C SER A 527 46.29 8.69 0.60
N ASP A 528 45.46 9.71 0.38
CA ASP A 528 45.84 11.12 0.25
C ASP A 528 45.77 11.89 1.57
N HIS A 529 45.72 11.19 2.72
CA HIS A 529 45.52 11.80 4.05
C HIS A 529 46.54 12.90 4.39
N ALA A 530 47.80 12.75 3.98
CA ALA A 530 48.83 13.77 4.17
C ALA A 530 48.68 14.97 3.23
N LYS A 531 48.22 14.75 1.98
CA LYS A 531 47.94 15.83 1.03
C LYS A 531 46.79 16.69 1.52
N ALA A 532 45.71 16.08 2.00
CA ALA A 532 44.56 16.78 2.57
C ALA A 532 44.97 17.73 3.72
N ALA A 533 45.84 17.28 4.62
CA ALA A 533 46.36 18.14 5.70
C ALA A 533 47.21 19.31 5.18
N CYS A 534 48.00 19.12 4.12
CA CYS A 534 48.77 20.20 3.50
C CYS A 534 47.86 21.23 2.83
N GLU A 535 46.82 20.78 2.12
CA GLU A 535 45.82 21.64 1.49
C GLU A 535 45.08 22.50 2.50
N VAL A 536 44.78 21.95 3.69
CA VAL A 536 44.21 22.72 4.81
C VAL A 536 45.14 23.87 5.22
N ILE A 537 46.45 23.62 5.37
CA ILE A 537 47.44 24.68 5.70
C ILE A 537 47.44 25.78 4.63
N LEU A 538 47.43 25.40 3.35
CA LEU A 538 47.43 26.37 2.25
C LEU A 538 46.12 27.18 2.23
N LYS A 539 44.98 26.53 2.44
CA LYS A 539 43.68 27.21 2.49
C LYS A 539 43.54 28.14 3.69
N PHE A 540 44.19 27.87 4.82
CA PHE A 540 44.26 28.82 5.92
C PHE A 540 44.97 30.11 5.52
N ARG A 541 46.06 29.99 4.76
CA ARG A 541 46.79 31.15 4.23
C ARG A 541 45.97 31.90 3.20
N GLU A 542 45.36 31.19 2.25
CA GLU A 542 44.52 31.79 1.21
C GLU A 542 43.30 32.54 1.77
N LYS A 543 42.56 31.93 2.70
CA LYS A 543 41.42 32.58 3.38
C LYS A 543 41.85 33.67 4.37
N LYS A 544 43.17 33.86 4.55
CA LYS A 544 43.77 34.74 5.56
C LYS A 544 43.09 34.58 6.91
N VAL A 545 43.02 33.33 7.40
CA VAL A 545 42.29 33.01 8.65
C VAL A 545 42.76 33.88 9.82
N ASN A 546 44.04 34.24 9.82
CA ASN A 546 44.65 35.14 10.80
C ASN A 546 44.06 36.57 10.77
N ASP A 547 43.58 37.03 9.61
CA ASP A 547 42.99 38.36 9.43
C ASP A 547 41.55 38.44 9.95
N LEU A 548 40.90 37.30 10.17
CA LEU A 548 39.53 37.21 10.69
C LEU A 548 39.42 37.65 12.16
N ILE A 549 40.55 37.77 12.87
CA ILE A 549 40.60 38.20 14.27
C ILE A 549 41.45 39.48 14.36
N PRO A 550 40.83 40.68 14.27
CA PRO A 550 41.56 41.93 14.35
C PRO A 550 42.00 42.23 15.79
N LEU A 551 43.30 42.48 15.99
CA LEU A 551 43.86 43.00 17.23
C LEU A 551 44.39 44.43 17.05
N PRO A 552 44.44 45.25 18.13
CA PRO A 552 45.08 46.56 18.10
C PRO A 552 46.58 46.53 17.72
N SER A 553 47.24 45.38 17.90
CA SER A 553 48.66 45.16 17.62
C SER A 553 48.94 44.29 16.38
N GLY A 554 47.92 43.96 15.58
CA GLY A 554 48.05 43.13 14.37
C GLY A 554 47.00 42.01 14.27
N HIS A 555 47.44 40.84 13.83
CA HIS A 555 46.60 39.66 13.60
C HIS A 555 46.99 38.51 14.53
N ILE A 556 46.03 37.71 14.99
CA ILE A 556 46.33 36.44 15.69
C ILE A 556 46.77 35.43 14.64
N LEU A 557 47.97 34.86 14.81
CA LEU A 557 48.49 33.83 13.92
C LEU A 557 48.10 32.45 14.43
N THR A 558 47.55 31.59 13.57
CA THR A 558 47.39 30.17 13.87
C THR A 558 48.71 29.44 13.68
N ARG A 559 49.11 28.65 14.67
CA ARG A 559 50.19 27.66 14.59
C ARG A 559 49.60 26.30 14.27
N ILE A 560 50.29 25.55 13.43
CA ILE A 560 49.84 24.24 12.97
C ILE A 560 50.96 23.23 13.19
N GLY A 561 50.63 22.11 13.83
CA GLY A 561 51.48 20.93 13.89
C GLY A 561 50.84 19.79 13.12
N ILE A 562 51.59 19.12 12.23
CA ILE A 562 51.09 17.93 11.55
C ILE A 562 52.07 16.75 11.66
N SER A 563 51.52 15.54 11.82
CA SER A 563 52.30 14.31 11.73
C SER A 563 51.47 13.18 11.16
N SER A 564 52.10 12.32 10.37
CA SER A 564 51.51 11.13 9.76
C SER A 564 52.09 9.87 10.38
N GLY A 565 51.29 8.82 10.49
CA GLY A 565 51.72 7.55 11.07
C GLY A 565 50.55 6.72 11.62
N PRO A 566 50.86 5.56 12.21
CA PRO A 566 49.86 4.71 12.84
C PRO A 566 49.28 5.38 14.10
N MET A 567 47.99 5.15 14.32
CA MET A 567 47.25 5.57 15.51
C MET A 567 46.05 4.63 15.72
N VAL A 568 45.54 4.58 16.95
CA VAL A 568 44.29 3.87 17.25
C VAL A 568 43.16 4.89 17.27
N VAL A 569 42.09 4.64 16.51
CA VAL A 569 40.90 5.49 16.48
C VAL A 569 39.69 4.67 16.90
N GLY A 570 38.95 5.17 17.90
CA GLY A 570 37.81 4.47 18.48
C GLY A 570 37.11 5.29 19.55
N ASN A 571 36.05 4.72 20.14
CA ASN A 571 35.40 5.33 21.29
C ASN A 571 36.29 5.18 22.55
N LEU A 572 36.78 6.30 23.08
CA LEU A 572 37.60 6.35 24.29
C LEU A 572 36.82 7.06 25.41
N GLY A 573 36.75 6.48 26.60
CA GLY A 573 36.09 7.12 27.75
C GLY A 573 35.47 6.15 28.75
N SER A 574 34.49 6.64 29.51
CA SER A 574 33.71 5.85 30.48
C SER A 574 32.30 5.59 29.97
N ALA A 575 31.57 4.63 30.55
CA ALA A 575 30.19 4.33 30.16
C ALA A 575 29.23 5.54 30.14
N ARG A 576 29.54 6.63 30.85
CA ARG A 576 28.74 7.86 30.89
C ARG A 576 29.21 8.96 29.93
N ARG A 577 30.43 8.86 29.39
CA ARG A 577 31.03 9.84 28.47
C ARG A 577 32.11 9.16 27.63
N MET A 578 31.83 9.00 26.34
CA MET A 578 32.71 8.43 25.33
C MET A 578 32.95 9.48 24.25
N ASP A 579 34.20 9.65 23.84
CA ASP A 579 34.60 10.50 22.72
C ASP A 579 35.23 9.61 21.63
N TYR A 580 34.81 9.76 20.37
CA TYR A 580 35.46 9.07 19.25
C TYR A 580 36.71 9.86 18.85
N THR A 581 37.89 9.37 19.22
CA THR A 581 39.16 10.12 19.16
C THR A 581 40.31 9.25 18.68
N ALA A 582 41.39 9.88 18.20
CA ALA A 582 42.65 9.18 17.96
C ALA A 582 43.56 9.21 19.20
N VAL A 583 44.27 8.11 19.45
CA VAL A 583 45.35 8.03 20.44
C VAL A 583 46.57 7.34 19.79
N GLY A 584 47.76 7.87 20.06
CA GLY A 584 49.00 7.28 19.57
C GLY A 584 50.18 8.23 19.65
N ASP A 585 51.37 7.69 19.39
CA ASP A 585 52.59 8.48 19.33
C ASP A 585 52.55 9.54 18.22
N THR A 586 51.90 9.24 17.08
CA THR A 586 51.65 10.19 15.99
C THR A 586 50.84 11.41 16.44
N VAL A 587 49.79 11.19 17.25
CA VAL A 587 48.94 12.25 17.81
C VAL A 587 49.76 13.17 18.72
N ASN A 588 50.54 12.57 19.62
CA ASN A 588 51.39 13.29 20.56
C ASN A 588 52.50 14.08 19.86
N LEU A 589 53.10 13.52 18.79
CA LEU A 589 54.10 14.22 18.01
C LEU A 589 53.49 15.44 17.31
N SER A 590 52.31 15.30 16.68
CA SER A 590 51.62 16.41 16.02
C SER A 590 51.33 17.57 16.97
N ALA A 591 50.78 17.29 18.16
CA ALA A 591 50.53 18.30 19.20
C ALA A 591 51.80 19.02 19.66
N ARG A 592 52.94 18.33 19.70
CA ARG A 592 54.22 18.95 20.09
C ARG A 592 54.80 19.82 18.98
N LEU A 593 54.66 19.39 17.73
CA LEU A 593 55.13 20.17 16.58
C LEU A 593 54.40 21.50 16.44
N GLU A 594 53.12 21.54 16.81
CA GLU A 594 52.38 22.81 16.97
C GLU A 594 53.17 23.74 17.90
N GLY A 595 53.43 23.35 19.15
CA GLY A 595 54.11 24.22 20.12
C GLY A 595 55.55 24.58 19.73
N VAL A 596 56.25 23.73 18.96
CA VAL A 596 57.61 23.99 18.45
C VAL A 596 57.64 25.21 17.51
N ASN A 597 56.53 25.55 16.85
CA ASN A 597 56.43 26.75 16.00
C ASN A 597 56.90 28.01 16.73
N LYS A 598 56.64 28.12 18.04
CA LYS A 598 57.05 29.27 18.86
C LYS A 598 58.56 29.52 18.84
N SER A 599 59.36 28.45 18.85
CA SER A 599 60.83 28.52 18.92
C SER A 599 61.48 28.97 17.61
N TYR A 600 60.79 28.76 16.48
CA TYR A 600 61.27 29.12 15.14
C TYR A 600 60.50 30.29 14.51
N GLY A 601 59.44 30.76 15.18
CA GLY A 601 58.57 31.84 14.67
C GLY A 601 57.74 31.44 13.45
N THR A 602 57.53 30.13 13.22
CA THR A 602 56.74 29.61 12.10
C THR A 602 55.26 29.52 12.43
N THR A 603 54.43 29.29 11.41
CA THR A 603 52.98 29.06 11.55
C THR A 603 52.57 27.62 11.27
N ASN A 604 53.47 26.81 10.72
CA ASN A 604 53.23 25.40 10.45
C ASN A 604 54.55 24.62 10.56
N ILE A 605 54.50 23.46 11.20
CA ILE A 605 55.60 22.50 11.25
C ILE A 605 55.03 21.10 11.03
N MET A 606 55.76 20.29 10.26
CA MET A 606 55.46 18.88 10.06
C MET A 606 56.63 17.97 10.38
N SER A 607 56.30 16.73 10.74
CA SER A 607 57.30 15.67 10.91
C SER A 607 57.82 15.18 9.56
N GLU A 608 59.01 14.57 9.59
CA GLU A 608 59.55 13.87 8.43
C GLU A 608 58.64 12.75 7.91
N PHE A 609 57.82 12.17 8.80
CA PHE A 609 56.86 11.14 8.44
C PHE A 609 55.80 11.70 7.49
N THR A 610 55.25 12.88 7.77
CA THR A 610 54.32 13.53 6.84
C THR A 610 55.03 13.91 5.55
N TRP A 611 56.21 14.53 5.65
CA TRP A 611 57.00 14.92 4.48
C TRP A 611 57.24 13.76 3.52
N GLN A 612 57.53 12.54 4.01
CA GLN A 612 57.72 11.36 3.16
C GLN A 612 56.52 11.05 2.26
N PHE A 613 55.29 11.32 2.70
CA PHE A 613 54.07 11.08 1.90
C PHE A 613 53.83 12.16 0.82
N VAL A 614 54.42 13.34 0.95
CA VAL A 614 54.04 14.53 0.14
C VAL A 614 55.23 15.29 -0.47
N LYS A 615 56.47 14.81 -0.29
CA LYS A 615 57.72 15.45 -0.75
C LYS A 615 57.75 15.76 -2.25
N ASP A 616 57.01 15.00 -3.06
CA ASP A 616 57.03 15.14 -4.52
C ASP A 616 56.01 16.16 -5.03
N ASP A 617 55.00 16.50 -4.22
CA ASP A 617 53.87 17.36 -4.58
C ASP A 617 54.03 18.82 -4.12
N TYR A 618 54.82 19.08 -3.07
CA TYR A 618 54.96 20.40 -2.46
C TYR A 618 56.42 20.79 -2.23
N ILE A 619 56.65 22.08 -2.00
CA ILE A 619 57.95 22.63 -1.60
C ILE A 619 57.98 22.78 -0.08
N PHE A 620 59.08 22.32 0.53
CA PHE A 620 59.27 22.34 1.97
C PHE A 620 60.60 22.99 2.33
N ARG A 621 60.61 23.70 3.46
CA ARG A 621 61.82 24.13 4.14
C ARG A 621 62.18 23.11 5.21
N GLU A 622 63.32 22.44 5.08
CA GLU A 622 63.86 21.62 6.16
C GLU A 622 64.37 22.54 7.27
N LEU A 623 63.66 22.57 8.41
CA LEU A 623 63.95 23.52 9.48
C LEU A 623 65.09 23.06 10.38
N ASP A 624 64.98 21.88 10.99
CA ASP A 624 65.92 21.44 12.02
C ASP A 624 65.77 19.96 12.40
N TYR A 625 66.70 19.48 13.23
CA TYR A 625 66.55 18.26 14.02
C TYR A 625 66.11 18.62 15.44
N ILE A 626 64.98 18.07 15.87
CA ILE A 626 64.49 18.27 17.25
C ILE A 626 64.40 16.95 18.00
N ARG A 627 64.60 17.01 19.32
CA ARG A 627 64.26 15.93 20.23
C ARG A 627 63.02 16.34 21.03
N VAL A 628 61.91 15.66 20.80
CA VAL A 628 60.68 15.89 21.57
C VAL A 628 60.68 15.03 22.83
N LYS A 629 60.19 15.57 23.94
CA LYS A 629 60.14 14.88 25.24
C LYS A 629 59.45 13.51 25.11
N GLY A 630 60.18 12.43 25.38
CA GLY A 630 59.67 11.05 25.25
C GLY A 630 60.10 10.31 23.98
N LYS A 631 60.90 10.93 23.10
CA LYS A 631 61.64 10.23 22.02
C LYS A 631 63.14 10.47 22.16
N ASN A 632 63.94 9.41 22.02
CA ASN A 632 65.40 9.48 22.10
C ASN A 632 66.05 9.81 20.74
N GLN A 633 65.42 9.39 19.63
CA GLN A 633 65.91 9.68 18.28
C GLN A 633 65.49 11.10 17.84
N PRO A 634 66.42 11.92 17.32
CA PRO A 634 66.08 13.19 16.70
C PRO A 634 65.18 12.99 15.48
N ILE A 635 64.22 13.88 15.29
CA ILE A 635 63.30 13.88 14.15
C ILE A 635 63.56 15.14 13.33
N ARG A 636 63.57 15.00 12.00
CA ARG A 636 63.59 16.14 11.09
C ARG A 636 62.22 16.80 11.02
N ILE A 637 62.23 18.13 11.06
CA ILE A 637 61.01 18.93 10.94
C ILE A 637 61.06 19.84 9.72
N PHE A 638 59.90 20.03 9.11
CA PHE A 638 59.74 20.77 7.86
C PHE A 638 58.64 21.82 7.98
N THR A 639 58.78 22.93 7.28
CA THR A 639 57.69 23.90 7.02
C THR A 639 57.18 23.70 5.60
N LEU A 640 55.87 23.65 5.41
CA LEU A 640 55.26 23.70 4.07
C LEU A 640 55.41 25.12 3.52
N VAL A 641 56.01 25.28 2.34
CA VAL A 641 56.15 26.62 1.73
C VAL A 641 55.00 26.86 0.76
N GLY A 642 54.77 25.94 -0.17
CA GLY A 642 53.69 26.02 -1.16
C GLY A 642 53.61 24.77 -2.02
N ARG A 643 52.70 24.74 -2.99
CA ARG A 643 52.63 23.65 -3.97
C ARG A 643 53.79 23.77 -4.94
N LYS A 644 54.25 22.63 -5.46
CA LYS A 644 55.32 22.62 -6.46
C LYS A 644 54.85 23.31 -7.74
N GLY A 645 55.55 24.36 -8.16
CA GLY A 645 55.19 25.19 -9.32
C GLY A 645 54.46 26.49 -8.98
N ASP A 646 54.00 26.67 -7.74
CA ASP A 646 53.27 27.88 -7.31
C ASP A 646 54.19 28.99 -6.76
N LEU A 647 55.45 28.66 -6.43
CA LEU A 647 56.39 29.60 -5.82
C LEU A 647 57.05 30.50 -6.87
N SER A 648 57.25 31.76 -6.51
CA SER A 648 58.04 32.72 -7.28
C SER A 648 59.53 32.32 -7.32
N PRO A 649 60.30 32.78 -8.33
CA PRO A 649 61.75 32.55 -8.39
C PRO A 649 62.49 33.04 -7.14
N GLU A 650 62.05 34.17 -6.56
CA GLU A 650 62.62 34.76 -5.35
C GLU A 650 62.38 33.88 -4.11
N GLU A 651 61.17 33.32 -3.95
CA GLU A 651 60.89 32.37 -2.86
C GLU A 651 61.74 31.10 -2.99
N LEU A 652 61.89 30.56 -4.21
CA LEU A 652 62.74 29.39 -4.46
C LEU A 652 64.22 29.67 -4.16
N GLU A 653 64.70 30.87 -4.47
CA GLU A 653 66.05 31.32 -4.14
C GLU A 653 66.27 31.38 -2.62
N ILE A 654 65.33 31.98 -1.88
CA ILE A 654 65.36 32.05 -0.41
C ILE A 654 65.41 30.64 0.20
N GLU A 655 64.60 29.69 -0.29
CA GLU A 655 64.63 28.32 0.22
C GLU A 655 65.96 27.61 -0.07
N SER A 656 66.55 27.85 -1.25
CA SER A 656 67.87 27.33 -1.61
C SER A 656 68.98 27.89 -0.72
N MET A 657 68.96 29.20 -0.47
CA MET A 657 69.87 29.88 0.46
C MET A 657 69.71 29.35 1.88
N PHE A 658 68.47 29.13 2.35
CA PHE A 658 68.20 28.56 3.67
C PHE A 658 68.79 27.15 3.79
N ALA A 659 68.62 26.32 2.77
CA ALA A 659 69.22 24.98 2.74
C ALA A 659 70.77 25.03 2.75
N GLU A 660 71.38 26.03 2.11
CA GLU A 660 72.82 26.26 2.21
C GLU A 660 73.27 26.73 3.60
N ALA A 661 72.57 27.69 4.19
CA ALA A 661 72.83 28.15 5.56
C ALA A 661 72.76 26.98 6.56
N MET A 662 71.76 26.11 6.41
CA MET A 662 71.62 24.89 7.21
C MET A 662 72.75 23.87 6.99
N ARG A 663 73.32 23.78 5.78
CA ARG A 663 74.51 22.94 5.53
C ARG A 663 75.72 23.44 6.31
N TRP A 664 75.95 24.76 6.37
CA TRP A 664 77.01 25.35 7.20
C TRP A 664 76.75 25.18 8.69
N TYR A 665 75.49 25.34 9.12
CA TYR A 665 75.06 25.09 10.49
C TYR A 665 75.36 23.63 10.90
N ARG A 666 74.98 22.64 10.08
CA ARG A 666 75.25 21.22 10.37
C ARG A 666 76.74 20.88 10.43
N LYS A 667 77.57 21.57 9.64
CA LYS A 667 79.04 21.46 9.70
C LYS A 667 79.67 22.16 10.92
N ARG A 668 78.86 22.77 11.79
CA ARG A 668 79.28 23.56 12.95
C ARG A 668 80.12 24.79 12.61
N ASP A 669 80.08 25.26 11.36
CA ASP A 669 80.68 26.55 10.97
C ASP A 669 79.67 27.67 11.21
N TRP A 670 79.48 28.01 12.49
CA TRP A 670 78.48 28.99 12.93
C TRP A 670 78.69 30.38 12.35
N ARG A 671 79.92 30.73 11.96
CA ARG A 671 80.23 32.02 11.36
C ARG A 671 79.68 32.10 9.94
N LYS A 672 79.94 31.08 9.11
CA LYS A 672 79.37 31.01 7.75
C LYS A 672 77.86 30.84 7.77
N ALA A 673 77.35 29.99 8.66
CA ALA A 673 75.91 29.81 8.83
C ALA A 673 75.21 31.12 9.20
N MET A 674 75.73 31.85 10.19
CA MET A 674 75.17 33.15 10.60
C MET A 674 75.19 34.18 9.47
N THR A 675 76.28 34.23 8.68
CA THR A 675 76.39 35.13 7.52
C THR A 675 75.33 34.79 6.47
N ALA A 676 75.20 33.50 6.12
CA ALA A 676 74.20 33.04 5.15
C ALA A 676 72.75 33.30 5.62
N PHE A 677 72.44 33.13 6.91
CA PHE A 677 71.13 33.51 7.44
C PHE A 677 70.89 35.03 7.43
N GLN A 678 71.93 35.85 7.64
CA GLN A 678 71.82 37.31 7.53
C GLN A 678 71.57 37.76 6.09
N GLU A 679 72.18 37.10 5.09
CA GLU A 679 71.89 37.35 3.67
C GLU A 679 70.42 37.07 3.33
N ILE A 680 69.85 35.99 3.87
CA ILE A 680 68.41 35.71 3.73
C ILE A 680 67.56 36.83 4.35
N LEU A 681 67.94 37.34 5.53
CA LEU A 681 67.23 38.46 6.18
C LEU A 681 67.37 39.79 5.43
N HIS A 682 68.40 39.96 4.61
CA HIS A 682 68.51 41.12 3.73
C HIS A 682 67.50 41.05 2.58
N LEU A 683 67.22 39.85 2.05
CA LEU A 683 66.22 39.62 0.99
C LEU A 683 64.80 39.58 1.56
N ASN A 684 64.61 38.93 2.71
CA ASN A 684 63.33 38.82 3.41
C ASN A 684 63.50 39.14 4.91
N PRO A 685 63.35 40.41 5.31
CA PRO A 685 63.49 40.84 6.70
C PRO A 685 62.52 40.17 7.68
N GLU A 686 61.39 39.65 7.18
CA GLU A 686 60.35 39.00 7.98
C GLU A 686 60.57 37.48 8.16
N ASP A 687 61.68 36.92 7.66
CA ASP A 687 62.00 35.50 7.79
C ASP A 687 62.41 35.11 9.22
N LYS A 688 61.39 34.88 10.06
CA LYS A 688 61.56 34.52 11.48
C LYS A 688 62.46 33.29 11.71
N PRO A 689 62.42 32.23 10.89
CA PRO A 689 63.35 31.11 11.02
C PRO A 689 64.81 31.54 10.90
N SER A 690 65.17 32.32 9.86
CA SER A 690 66.55 32.80 9.70
C SER A 690 66.97 33.69 10.88
N ALA A 691 66.09 34.58 11.36
CA ALA A 691 66.35 35.39 12.55
C ALA A 691 66.62 34.53 13.81
N ALA A 692 65.81 33.49 14.03
CA ALA A 692 66.01 32.55 15.13
C ALA A 692 67.36 31.82 15.02
N PHE A 693 67.77 31.42 13.82
CA PHE A 693 69.06 30.77 13.58
C PHE A 693 70.25 31.73 13.69
N VAL A 694 70.14 33.01 13.35
CA VAL A 694 71.19 34.03 13.60
C VAL A 694 71.46 34.14 15.10
N VAL A 695 70.40 34.30 15.91
CA VAL A 695 70.51 34.36 17.38
C VAL A 695 71.14 33.08 17.92
N ARG A 696 70.70 31.92 17.41
CA ARG A 696 71.23 30.62 17.82
C ARG A 696 72.70 30.44 17.45
N CYS A 697 73.12 30.81 16.24
CA CYS A 697 74.52 30.74 15.83
C CYS A 697 75.39 31.63 16.72
N SER A 698 74.91 32.83 17.09
CA SER A 698 75.62 33.70 18.04
C SER A 698 75.76 33.07 19.43
N LEU A 699 74.75 32.33 19.91
CA LEU A 699 74.83 31.59 21.18
C LEU A 699 75.79 30.41 21.09
N LEU A 700 75.74 29.63 20.00
CA LEU A 700 76.60 28.46 19.78
C LEU A 700 78.06 28.80 19.56
N LYS A 701 78.34 29.99 19.00
CA LYS A 701 79.70 30.53 18.94
C LYS A 701 80.31 30.73 20.34
N LYS A 702 79.50 31.05 21.34
CA LYS A 702 79.93 31.24 22.73
C LYS A 702 79.86 29.95 23.56
N ASN A 703 78.92 29.05 23.26
CA ASN A 703 78.67 27.81 23.98
C ASN A 703 78.42 26.64 23.00
N PRO A 704 79.47 26.02 22.45
CA PRO A 704 79.34 24.94 21.46
C PRO A 704 78.59 23.70 21.99
N ASP A 705 78.68 23.43 23.30
CA ASP A 705 78.09 22.25 23.97
C ASP A 705 76.56 22.27 24.06
N LEU A 706 75.90 23.34 23.57
CA LEU A 706 74.43 23.41 23.50
C LEU A 706 73.85 22.59 22.33
N VAL A 707 74.69 22.12 21.41
CA VAL A 707 74.33 21.16 20.36
C VAL A 707 75.01 19.83 20.68
N ASP A 708 74.21 18.77 20.78
CA ASP A 708 74.73 17.44 21.06
C ASP A 708 75.40 16.78 19.83
N GLU A 709 75.93 15.56 20.02
CA GLU A 709 76.55 14.77 18.94
C GLU A 709 75.56 14.42 17.83
N SER A 710 74.25 14.43 18.11
CA SER A 710 73.20 14.19 17.12
C SER A 710 72.75 15.47 16.39
N GLY A 711 73.39 16.61 16.65
CA GLY A 711 73.09 17.88 16.00
C GLY A 711 71.86 18.60 16.56
N VAL A 712 71.32 18.17 17.69
CA VAL A 712 70.11 18.78 18.30
C VAL A 712 70.50 19.90 19.25
N PHE A 713 69.90 21.07 19.05
CA PHE A 713 70.03 22.21 19.95
C PHE A 713 69.14 22.06 21.19
N THR A 714 69.72 22.13 22.38
CA THR A 714 68.98 22.07 23.66
C THR A 714 68.92 23.45 24.32
N PHE A 715 67.71 23.99 24.50
CA PHE A 715 67.51 25.20 25.29
C PHE A 715 67.77 24.92 26.78
N LYS A 716 68.66 25.69 27.43
CA LYS A 716 68.97 25.57 28.87
C LYS A 716 68.01 26.33 29.80
N THR A 717 66.90 26.85 29.30
CA THR A 717 65.87 27.49 30.14
C THR A 717 64.46 27.14 29.68
N LYS A 718 63.58 26.97 30.67
CA LYS A 718 62.15 26.67 30.54
C LYS A 718 61.39 27.75 29.79
#